data_AF-A0A939UBP8-F1
#
_entry.id   AF-A0A939UBP8-F1
#
_cell.length_a   1.000
_cell.length_b   1.000
_cell.length_c   1.000
_cell.angle_alpha   90.00
_cell.angle_beta   90.00
_cell.angle_gamma   90.00
#
_symmetry.space_group_name_H-M   'P 1'
#
loop_
_entity.id
_entity.type
_entity.pdbx_description
1 polymer ?
#
loop_
_entity_poly.entity_id
_entity_poly.type
_entity_poly.pdbx_seq_one_letter_code
_entity_poly.pdbx_strand_id
1 'polypeptide(L)'
;MKHTKLALGLALILSVFIFTGCPGPNVSTDPDITVTFIDNGETLKTVDIASGTVLQASKIPANPNKVFNRFLYWSESTASQAAAVEFDFTKPITKNTTLYAIFAPSLYSIETFNSKSIQIKFYSPNVYPLDDGSYAGLKFQYSKDNGAYTDVDLKIPSSTDDINTYRYVTYNFKTRLEGGHYTFKVTNSVQTETLSKDIISNARTVDFYNCGNLLKSVDVSSGQALSSSDIPTNPTVRYNYFMYWSKSKASKATATQFDLNTPITQDTQLYAIYTPQLYGIKSIAYNTITITLYDDTVYPLDDGSYAGIIIEHSTDGTNYETCNVNDIPAFEDSSSFRYLTYTFTNPLTSGKHYFKISNAYGESYSKSESIYEPAPVTNLNAETADSYANITFTTVEGWKNYTVKAYLNSNEIASKTVTASTTSSSKYAEFFGLQNNSEYTFKVFTVGSDKSAQINATPTITKKDTDWLMLMYMDGDNNLHDQIFLDMNEVEYGLSQIQNSSGDPKENFDKVNVVALWDGAVSWEGTDQNGNPATVTPQIGPSGTYLYEMGIQSSWDSNYALNGPSCNLNYNTKNLSYTANWLVSQVTNTYDVHGEADMGNKQTLINFLNWATARYNVDKGIILQFSDHGGGPRSVRYVQTKDGRTIKIGDTSGRRALCWDESSNSNFLKTKDVSEALAQTGFVGDNKLAMILMDVCLGSSIEDAYQFKDYAQYLAASPNTIPGAGLDYKTLFTAFTTSATLDSIGKHIVTEYKTQYTTGVYNNYAFWDAVLQQYDFGVDLNSLTPEEQETAITSALNELIWYSELGITTFTITDLSKINDVKTAIDSMCNIMSSDPTKAEDFKKCVNFFSGMYYMGTYTWLYDIGYTADMIAYLSGDTIKNEQGEDVDNTNKWPELKAAAEDVITSLGQAIKYSWRDSPSTNKDFYSDLDKSSAENFKHYYGLTIAGAYIATNGENLIQGTAPSWYKTDLAFGADSAWGDLLEYWFGTGN
;
A
#
# COMPACT_ATOMS: atom_id res chain seq x y z
N MET A 1 -13.21 -41.57 7.17
CA MET A 1 -14.68 -41.66 7.03
C MET A 1 -15.13 -40.71 5.93
N LYS A 2 -16.14 -41.11 5.14
CA LYS A 2 -16.35 -40.74 3.73
C LYS A 2 -17.09 -39.40 3.48
N HIS A 3 -16.49 -38.57 2.62
CA HIS A 3 -17.04 -37.95 1.39
C HIS A 3 -18.44 -37.27 1.33
N THR A 4 -18.37 -35.97 0.97
CA THR A 4 -19.09 -35.20 -0.10
C THR A 4 -20.60 -34.86 -0.07
N LYS A 5 -20.84 -33.61 -0.52
CA LYS A 5 -21.93 -33.08 -1.40
C LYS A 5 -23.35 -32.99 -0.80
N LEU A 6 -24.26 -32.10 -1.20
CA LEU A 6 -24.33 -30.85 -1.97
C LEU A 6 -25.83 -30.42 -1.91
N ALA A 7 -26.11 -29.11 -1.89
CA ALA A 7 -27.27 -28.39 -2.45
C ALA A 7 -28.70 -28.44 -1.81
N LEU A 8 -29.11 -27.21 -1.41
CA LEU A 8 -30.36 -26.45 -1.64
C LEU A 8 -31.72 -26.95 -1.07
N GLY A 9 -32.23 -26.23 -0.06
CA GLY A 9 -33.63 -26.19 0.40
C GLY A 9 -34.39 -24.98 -0.17
N LEU A 10 -35.67 -25.10 -0.57
CA LEU A 10 -36.91 -25.09 0.26
C LEU A 10 -37.11 -23.76 1.01
N ALA A 11 -38.30 -23.17 1.19
CA ALA A 11 -39.70 -23.36 0.75
C ALA A 11 -40.51 -22.26 1.46
N LEU A 12 -41.79 -22.05 1.09
CA LEU A 12 -42.93 -22.08 2.04
C LEU A 12 -44.25 -21.95 1.23
N ILE A 13 -45.14 -22.97 1.12
CA ILE A 13 -46.12 -23.55 2.09
C ILE A 13 -47.53 -22.90 1.90
N LEU A 14 -48.72 -23.54 1.86
CA LEU A 14 -49.28 -24.89 2.16
C LEU A 14 -50.59 -25.07 1.31
N SER A 15 -50.80 -26.19 0.57
CA SER A 15 -51.72 -27.35 0.79
C SER A 15 -53.24 -27.07 1.01
N VAL A 16 -54.21 -27.82 0.44
CA VAL A 16 -54.69 -29.17 0.85
C VAL A 16 -55.48 -29.90 -0.28
N PHE A 17 -55.08 -31.15 -0.61
CA PHE A 17 -55.80 -32.44 -0.90
C PHE A 17 -57.30 -32.49 -1.38
N ILE A 18 -57.87 -33.44 -2.18
CA ILE A 18 -57.72 -34.91 -2.40
C ILE A 18 -58.53 -35.39 -3.69
N PHE A 19 -58.01 -36.38 -4.41
CA PHE A 19 -58.56 -37.53 -5.22
C PHE A 19 -59.52 -37.45 -6.46
N THR A 20 -58.93 -37.86 -7.60
CA THR A 20 -59.24 -38.94 -8.59
C THR A 20 -60.63 -39.15 -9.24
N GLY A 21 -60.63 -39.09 -10.59
CA GLY A 21 -61.50 -39.84 -11.53
C GLY A 21 -61.10 -39.60 -13.00
N CYS A 22 -60.68 -40.64 -13.74
CA CYS A 22 -60.34 -40.67 -15.19
C CYS A 22 -61.56 -41.16 -16.03
N PRO A 23 -61.57 -41.20 -17.39
CA PRO A 23 -60.98 -40.33 -18.43
C PRO A 23 -61.89 -40.02 -19.68
N GLY A 24 -61.51 -39.01 -20.48
CA GLY A 24 -61.64 -38.97 -21.97
C GLY A 24 -62.47 -37.81 -22.60
N PRO A 25 -62.25 -37.41 -23.88
CA PRO A 25 -61.02 -37.24 -24.65
C PRO A 25 -60.77 -35.75 -25.09
N ASN A 26 -59.56 -35.49 -25.56
CA ASN A 26 -59.00 -34.20 -26.01
C ASN A 26 -59.88 -33.31 -26.92
N VAL A 27 -59.95 -32.01 -26.59
CA VAL A 27 -59.76 -30.91 -27.54
C VAL A 27 -58.83 -29.89 -26.87
N SER A 28 -57.68 -29.63 -27.49
CA SER A 28 -56.76 -28.55 -27.13
C SER A 28 -57.45 -27.19 -27.32
N THR A 29 -57.44 -26.34 -26.31
CA THR A 29 -57.79 -24.91 -26.44
C THR A 29 -56.73 -24.04 -25.78
N ASP A 30 -55.45 -24.32 -26.08
CA ASP A 30 -54.44 -23.28 -25.91
C ASP A 30 -54.75 -22.14 -26.90
N PRO A 31 -54.70 -20.88 -26.47
CA PRO A 31 -54.95 -19.75 -27.36
C PRO A 31 -53.85 -19.62 -28.43
N ASP A 32 -54.24 -19.54 -29.70
CA ASP A 32 -53.29 -19.49 -30.82
C ASP A 32 -52.69 -18.09 -31.08
N ILE A 33 -53.37 -17.00 -30.68
CA ILE A 33 -52.90 -15.62 -30.93
C ILE A 33 -53.33 -14.61 -29.85
N THR A 34 -52.59 -13.51 -29.74
CA THR A 34 -52.83 -12.42 -28.79
C THR A 34 -53.24 -11.10 -29.47
N VAL A 35 -54.15 -10.36 -28.84
CA VAL A 35 -54.46 -8.97 -29.21
C VAL A 35 -54.08 -8.06 -28.06
N THR A 36 -53.12 -7.16 -28.29
CA THR A 36 -52.58 -6.26 -27.27
C THR A 36 -52.99 -4.82 -27.55
N PHE A 37 -53.67 -4.19 -26.59
CA PHE A 37 -54.10 -2.80 -26.64
C PHE A 37 -53.09 -1.91 -25.92
N ILE A 38 -52.57 -0.90 -26.61
CA ILE A 38 -51.54 0.00 -26.11
C ILE A 38 -52.03 1.45 -26.11
N ASP A 39 -51.84 2.16 -25.00
CA ASP A 39 -52.05 3.60 -24.87
C ASP A 39 -50.74 4.27 -24.47
N ASN A 40 -50.20 5.11 -25.35
CA ASN A 40 -48.96 5.86 -25.15
C ASN A 40 -47.77 4.99 -24.67
N GLY A 41 -47.59 3.81 -25.27
CA GLY A 41 -46.52 2.85 -24.94
C GLY A 41 -46.85 1.89 -23.80
N GLU A 42 -47.94 2.09 -23.07
CA GLU A 42 -48.36 1.20 -21.98
C GLU A 42 -49.43 0.21 -22.45
N THR A 43 -49.24 -1.07 -22.12
CA THR A 43 -50.24 -2.12 -22.39
C THR A 43 -51.44 -1.96 -21.46
N LEU A 44 -52.59 -1.60 -22.01
CA LEU A 44 -53.85 -1.51 -21.27
C LEU A 44 -54.51 -2.88 -21.06
N LYS A 45 -54.42 -3.75 -22.07
CA LYS A 45 -55.01 -5.09 -22.01
C LYS A 45 -54.40 -5.99 -23.08
N THR A 46 -54.09 -7.22 -22.71
CA THR A 46 -53.82 -8.30 -23.67
C THR A 46 -54.94 -9.32 -23.57
N VAL A 47 -55.44 -9.76 -24.72
CA VAL A 47 -56.50 -10.75 -24.81
C VAL A 47 -56.05 -11.90 -25.69
N ASP A 48 -56.13 -13.09 -25.12
CA ASP A 48 -55.90 -14.33 -25.84
C ASP A 48 -57.18 -14.78 -26.53
N ILE A 49 -57.10 -15.07 -27.84
CA ILE A 49 -58.22 -15.53 -28.66
C ILE A 49 -57.80 -16.69 -29.57
N ALA A 50 -58.78 -17.47 -30.03
CA ALA A 50 -58.52 -18.46 -31.08
C ALA A 50 -58.32 -17.75 -32.44
N SER A 51 -57.34 -18.19 -33.21
CA SER A 51 -57.07 -17.64 -34.55
C SER A 51 -58.29 -17.81 -35.47
N GLY A 52 -58.61 -16.77 -36.24
CA GLY A 52 -59.77 -16.75 -37.14
C GLY A 52 -61.09 -16.41 -36.45
N THR A 53 -61.07 -15.90 -35.22
CA THR A 53 -62.28 -15.41 -34.52
C THR A 53 -62.36 -13.88 -34.51
N VAL A 54 -63.58 -13.35 -34.39
CA VAL A 54 -63.84 -11.91 -34.21
C VAL A 54 -63.72 -11.56 -32.74
N LEU A 55 -63.00 -10.48 -32.42
CA LEU A 55 -62.81 -10.05 -31.04
C LEU A 55 -64.13 -9.58 -30.42
N GLN A 56 -64.56 -10.25 -29.36
CA GLN A 56 -65.82 -9.92 -28.67
C GLN A 56 -65.74 -8.54 -28.03
N ALA A 57 -66.83 -7.75 -28.13
CA ALA A 57 -66.88 -6.38 -27.60
C ALA A 57 -66.55 -6.29 -26.10
N SER A 58 -66.92 -7.30 -25.29
CA SER A 58 -66.58 -7.38 -23.86
C SER A 58 -65.07 -7.55 -23.58
N LYS A 59 -64.30 -7.93 -24.59
CA LYS A 59 -62.84 -8.10 -24.50
C LYS A 59 -62.09 -6.82 -24.87
N ILE A 60 -62.68 -5.89 -25.61
CA ILE A 60 -62.08 -4.59 -25.92
C ILE A 60 -62.04 -3.74 -24.61
N PRO A 61 -60.90 -3.12 -24.25
CA PRO A 61 -60.82 -2.25 -23.09
C PRO A 61 -61.71 -1.00 -23.29
N ALA A 62 -62.07 -0.35 -22.18
CA ALA A 62 -62.75 0.94 -22.26
C ALA A 62 -61.86 1.95 -22.99
N ASN A 63 -62.48 2.87 -23.75
CA ASN A 63 -61.76 3.90 -24.48
C ASN A 63 -60.89 4.71 -23.50
N PRO A 64 -59.58 4.85 -23.76
CA PRO A 64 -58.70 5.65 -22.93
C PRO A 64 -59.19 7.09 -22.83
N ASN A 65 -59.21 7.63 -21.62
CA ASN A 65 -59.57 9.03 -21.38
C ASN A 65 -58.32 9.81 -21.00
N LYS A 66 -57.95 10.80 -21.80
CA LYS A 66 -56.81 11.67 -21.57
C LYS A 66 -57.29 13.13 -21.56
N VAL A 67 -56.88 13.88 -20.54
CA VAL A 67 -57.23 15.30 -20.45
C VAL A 67 -56.64 16.02 -21.67
N PHE A 68 -57.47 16.82 -22.36
CA PHE A 68 -57.14 17.57 -23.59
C PHE A 68 -56.74 16.73 -24.82
N ASN A 69 -56.92 15.41 -24.78
CA ASN A 69 -56.67 14.51 -25.91
C ASN A 69 -57.84 13.56 -26.09
N ARG A 70 -58.53 13.67 -27.22
CA ARG A 70 -59.72 12.87 -27.49
C ARG A 70 -59.34 11.58 -28.18
N PHE A 71 -59.70 10.45 -27.58
CA PHE A 71 -59.61 9.15 -28.23
C PHE A 71 -60.49 9.13 -29.49
N LEU A 72 -59.90 8.75 -30.62
CA LEU A 72 -60.58 8.59 -31.90
C LEU A 72 -60.96 7.13 -32.12
N TYR A 73 -59.96 6.26 -32.22
CA TYR A 73 -60.10 4.85 -32.53
C TYR A 73 -58.83 4.07 -32.18
N TRP A 74 -58.93 2.74 -32.25
CA TRP A 74 -57.79 1.82 -32.21
C TRP A 74 -57.22 1.63 -33.61
N SER A 75 -55.89 1.58 -33.76
CA SER A 75 -55.23 1.33 -35.05
C SER A 75 -54.09 0.33 -34.92
N GLU A 76 -53.80 -0.43 -35.98
CA GLU A 76 -52.61 -1.29 -36.05
C GLU A 76 -51.30 -0.49 -36.17
N SER A 77 -51.36 0.82 -36.44
CA SER A 77 -50.17 1.64 -36.66
C SER A 77 -50.32 3.06 -36.11
N THR A 78 -49.24 3.56 -35.52
CA THR A 78 -49.05 4.98 -35.15
C THR A 78 -48.16 5.71 -36.15
N ALA A 79 -47.78 5.09 -37.26
CA ALA A 79 -46.67 5.57 -38.09
C ALA A 79 -46.92 6.91 -38.79
N SER A 80 -48.16 7.19 -39.21
CA SER A 80 -48.54 8.44 -39.89
C SER A 80 -50.06 8.54 -40.00
N GLN A 81 -50.60 9.73 -40.34
CA GLN A 81 -52.04 9.91 -40.53
C GLN A 81 -52.65 8.97 -41.59
N ALA A 82 -51.87 8.56 -42.60
CA ALA A 82 -52.35 7.64 -43.64
C ALA A 82 -52.37 6.18 -43.18
N ALA A 83 -51.48 5.82 -42.24
CA ALA A 83 -51.34 4.47 -41.71
C ALA A 83 -52.19 4.22 -40.45
N ALA A 84 -52.43 5.27 -39.67
CA ALA A 84 -53.27 5.26 -38.48
C ALA A 84 -54.76 5.21 -38.87
N VAL A 85 -55.19 4.09 -39.44
CA VAL A 85 -56.57 3.83 -39.83
C VAL A 85 -57.32 3.08 -38.74
N GLU A 86 -58.61 3.34 -38.59
CA GLU A 86 -59.47 2.65 -37.61
C GLU A 86 -59.49 1.15 -37.87
N PHE A 87 -59.18 0.37 -36.82
CA PHE A 87 -59.21 -1.07 -36.87
C PHE A 87 -60.65 -1.59 -36.85
N ASP A 88 -60.97 -2.43 -37.83
CA ASP A 88 -62.30 -3.00 -38.01
C ASP A 88 -62.49 -4.26 -37.15
N PHE A 89 -63.01 -4.08 -35.93
CA PHE A 89 -63.29 -5.17 -34.99
C PHE A 89 -64.35 -6.17 -35.47
N THR A 90 -65.00 -5.96 -36.61
CA THR A 90 -65.98 -6.93 -37.13
C THR A 90 -65.33 -8.06 -37.93
N LYS A 91 -64.03 -7.96 -38.24
CA LYS A 91 -63.29 -8.94 -39.03
C LYS A 91 -62.57 -9.97 -38.16
N PRO A 92 -62.45 -11.24 -38.62
CA PRO A 92 -61.65 -12.25 -37.94
C PRO A 92 -60.17 -11.86 -37.84
N ILE A 93 -59.57 -12.07 -36.67
CA ILE A 93 -58.15 -11.82 -36.42
C ILE A 93 -57.39 -13.14 -36.53
N THR A 94 -56.36 -13.19 -37.38
CA THR A 94 -55.65 -14.44 -37.74
C THR A 94 -54.19 -14.48 -37.29
N LYS A 95 -53.68 -13.39 -36.69
CA LYS A 95 -52.29 -13.24 -36.22
C LYS A 95 -52.26 -12.40 -34.94
N ASN A 96 -51.15 -12.49 -34.18
CA ASN A 96 -50.89 -11.57 -33.09
C ASN A 96 -50.99 -10.12 -33.60
N THR A 97 -51.82 -9.31 -32.94
CA THR A 97 -52.15 -7.97 -33.42
C THR A 97 -52.02 -6.98 -32.26
N THR A 98 -51.23 -5.95 -32.48
CA THR A 98 -51.11 -4.83 -31.54
C THR A 98 -51.97 -3.68 -32.04
N LEU A 99 -52.80 -3.13 -31.16
CA LEU A 99 -53.70 -2.02 -31.44
C LEU A 99 -53.34 -0.83 -30.54
N TYR A 100 -53.02 0.28 -31.17
CA TYR A 100 -52.63 1.53 -30.51
C TYR A 100 -53.83 2.48 -30.43
N ALA A 101 -53.97 3.16 -29.30
CA ALA A 101 -54.97 4.21 -29.13
C ALA A 101 -54.54 5.48 -29.89
N ILE A 102 -55.37 5.94 -30.82
CA ILE A 102 -55.12 7.15 -31.60
C ILE A 102 -55.93 8.32 -31.04
N PHE A 103 -55.28 9.46 -30.83
CA PHE A 103 -55.89 10.65 -30.22
C PHE A 103 -55.85 11.87 -31.15
N ALA A 104 -56.89 12.71 -31.09
CA ALA A 104 -56.87 14.07 -31.61
C ALA A 104 -56.60 15.08 -30.48
N PRO A 105 -55.71 16.07 -30.67
CA PRO A 105 -55.49 17.12 -29.68
C PRO A 105 -56.69 18.07 -29.58
N SER A 106 -56.99 18.55 -28.38
CA SER A 106 -57.97 19.62 -28.16
C SER A 106 -57.41 20.98 -28.60
N LEU A 107 -58.12 21.63 -29.51
CA LEU A 107 -57.76 22.94 -30.09
C LEU A 107 -58.10 24.05 -29.11
N TYR A 108 -57.18 25.00 -28.88
CA TYR A 108 -57.44 26.23 -28.12
C TYR A 108 -57.77 27.40 -29.06
N SER A 109 -56.88 27.67 -30.00
CA SER A 109 -56.99 28.78 -30.96
C SER A 109 -56.02 28.59 -32.11
N ILE A 110 -56.28 29.29 -33.23
CA ILE A 110 -55.22 29.64 -34.19
C ILE A 110 -54.61 30.94 -33.67
N GLU A 111 -53.32 30.96 -33.34
CA GLU A 111 -52.67 32.13 -32.74
C GLU A 111 -52.29 33.17 -33.80
N THR A 112 -51.67 32.71 -34.88
CA THR A 112 -51.23 33.59 -35.97
C THR A 112 -50.99 32.77 -37.23
N PHE A 113 -51.03 33.45 -38.38
CA PHE A 113 -50.47 32.94 -39.62
C PHE A 113 -49.88 34.10 -40.42
N ASN A 114 -48.98 33.80 -41.35
CA ASN A 114 -48.40 34.76 -42.29
C ASN A 114 -48.36 34.12 -43.70
N SER A 115 -47.65 34.73 -44.65
CA SER A 115 -47.55 34.20 -46.01
C SER A 115 -46.86 32.83 -46.08
N LYS A 116 -46.16 32.37 -45.05
CA LYS A 116 -45.40 31.10 -45.04
C LYS A 116 -45.92 30.05 -44.10
N SER A 117 -46.54 30.42 -42.99
CA SER A 117 -46.85 29.46 -41.95
C SER A 117 -48.10 29.84 -41.16
N ILE A 118 -48.62 28.87 -40.44
CA ILE A 118 -49.70 28.99 -39.47
C ILE A 118 -49.26 28.35 -38.15
N GLN A 119 -49.55 29.01 -37.03
CA GLN A 119 -49.30 28.50 -35.70
C GLN A 119 -50.61 28.22 -34.97
N ILE A 120 -50.73 27.02 -34.43
CA ILE A 120 -51.89 26.57 -33.65
C ILE A 120 -51.49 26.40 -32.21
N LYS A 121 -52.37 26.79 -31.29
CA LYS A 121 -52.23 26.56 -29.86
C LYS A 121 -53.18 25.46 -29.39
N PHE A 122 -52.63 24.53 -28.62
CA PHE A 122 -53.35 23.45 -27.95
C PHE A 122 -53.38 23.67 -26.44
N TYR A 123 -54.43 23.19 -25.79
CA TYR A 123 -54.66 23.34 -24.33
C TYR A 123 -53.58 22.74 -23.42
N SER A 124 -52.66 21.93 -23.95
CA SER A 124 -51.64 21.24 -23.15
C SER A 124 -50.37 20.94 -23.95
N PRO A 125 -49.17 20.91 -23.31
CA PRO A 125 -47.96 20.31 -23.87
C PRO A 125 -48.10 18.81 -24.07
N ASN A 126 -48.94 18.13 -23.28
CA ASN A 126 -49.06 16.67 -23.31
C ASN A 126 -50.04 16.21 -24.40
N VAL A 127 -49.78 16.59 -25.65
CA VAL A 127 -50.49 16.08 -26.82
C VAL A 127 -49.74 14.91 -27.44
N TYR A 128 -50.47 13.93 -27.97
CA TYR A 128 -49.90 12.70 -28.49
C TYR A 128 -49.84 12.75 -30.04
N PRO A 129 -48.70 13.14 -30.64
CA PRO A 129 -48.49 13.01 -32.08
C PRO A 129 -48.34 11.54 -32.48
N LEU A 130 -48.49 11.29 -33.78
CA LEU A 130 -48.09 10.05 -34.45
C LEU A 130 -46.56 10.01 -34.58
N ASP A 131 -46.01 8.85 -34.96
CA ASP A 131 -44.56 8.62 -34.97
C ASP A 131 -43.82 9.54 -35.98
N ASP A 132 -44.50 9.99 -37.04
CA ASP A 132 -43.98 10.97 -38.00
C ASP A 132 -44.10 12.44 -37.52
N GLY A 133 -44.55 12.65 -36.28
CA GLY A 133 -44.78 13.96 -35.68
C GLY A 133 -46.10 14.63 -36.08
N SER A 134 -46.92 14.00 -36.93
CA SER A 134 -48.21 14.54 -37.34
C SER A 134 -49.31 14.31 -36.28
N TYR A 135 -50.38 15.09 -36.31
CA TYR A 135 -51.50 14.94 -35.37
C TYR A 135 -52.75 14.38 -36.05
N ALA A 136 -53.27 13.26 -35.54
CA ALA A 136 -54.45 12.61 -36.09
C ALA A 136 -55.71 13.48 -35.95
N GLY A 137 -56.57 13.45 -36.98
CA GLY A 137 -57.89 14.08 -36.95
C GLY A 137 -57.91 15.60 -37.13
N LEU A 138 -56.77 16.26 -37.40
CA LEU A 138 -56.75 17.67 -37.77
C LEU A 138 -57.00 17.85 -39.27
N LYS A 139 -57.88 18.80 -39.62
CA LYS A 139 -58.14 19.22 -41.00
C LYS A 139 -57.95 20.73 -41.13
N PHE A 140 -57.17 21.13 -42.13
CA PHE A 140 -56.81 22.52 -42.40
C PHE A 140 -57.50 22.99 -43.68
N GLN A 141 -58.13 24.15 -43.62
CA GLN A 141 -58.79 24.78 -44.77
C GLN A 141 -58.52 26.29 -44.75
N TYR A 142 -58.56 26.95 -45.91
CA TYR A 142 -58.63 28.41 -45.98
C TYR A 142 -59.69 28.88 -46.97
N SER A 143 -60.20 30.08 -46.75
CA SER A 143 -60.96 30.86 -47.72
C SER A 143 -60.15 32.11 -48.07
N LYS A 144 -60.01 32.42 -49.36
CA LYS A 144 -59.38 33.66 -49.85
C LYS A 144 -60.48 34.61 -50.32
N ASP A 145 -60.40 35.87 -49.92
CA ASP A 145 -61.32 36.97 -50.27
C ASP A 145 -62.80 36.59 -50.07
N ASN A 146 -63.08 35.89 -48.97
CA ASN A 146 -64.39 35.36 -48.58
C ASN A 146 -65.02 34.36 -49.57
N GLY A 147 -64.21 33.66 -50.38
CA GLY A 147 -64.64 32.56 -51.24
C GLY A 147 -64.93 31.24 -50.52
N ALA A 148 -65.10 30.14 -51.27
CA ALA A 148 -65.28 28.81 -50.70
C ALA A 148 -64.01 28.31 -50.01
N TYR A 149 -64.17 27.54 -48.92
CA TYR A 149 -63.04 26.91 -48.24
C TYR A 149 -62.36 25.85 -49.13
N THR A 150 -61.04 25.94 -49.23
CA THR A 150 -60.17 24.99 -49.92
C THR A 150 -59.35 24.21 -48.89
N ASP A 151 -59.22 22.89 -49.07
CA ASP A 151 -58.41 22.03 -48.20
C ASP A 151 -56.92 22.31 -48.40
N VAL A 152 -56.18 22.39 -47.28
CA VAL A 152 -54.72 22.61 -47.27
C VAL A 152 -54.03 21.35 -46.79
N ASP A 153 -53.08 20.85 -47.57
CA ASP A 153 -52.30 19.67 -47.22
C ASP A 153 -51.16 20.02 -46.25
N LEU A 154 -51.51 20.19 -44.97
CA LEU A 154 -50.59 20.36 -43.84
C LEU A 154 -50.65 19.11 -42.96
N LYS A 155 -49.57 18.33 -42.94
CA LYS A 155 -49.51 17.04 -42.22
C LYS A 155 -48.55 17.08 -41.05
N ILE A 156 -47.29 17.35 -41.32
CA ILE A 156 -46.21 17.33 -40.33
C ILE A 156 -45.89 18.79 -39.95
N PRO A 157 -45.84 19.11 -38.65
CA PRO A 157 -45.44 20.44 -38.20
C PRO A 157 -43.97 20.72 -38.50
N SER A 158 -43.63 21.99 -38.73
CA SER A 158 -42.25 22.45 -38.91
C SER A 158 -41.54 22.71 -37.58
N SER A 159 -42.28 23.06 -36.53
CA SER A 159 -41.76 23.21 -35.17
C SER A 159 -42.86 23.05 -34.13
N THR A 160 -42.46 22.70 -32.91
CA THR A 160 -43.33 22.58 -31.73
C THR A 160 -42.65 23.20 -30.53
N ASP A 161 -43.35 24.08 -29.82
CA ASP A 161 -42.82 24.77 -28.63
C ASP A 161 -43.85 24.69 -27.48
N ASP A 162 -43.39 24.45 -26.25
CA ASP A 162 -44.24 24.39 -25.07
C ASP A 162 -44.05 25.64 -24.21
N ILE A 163 -45.10 26.45 -24.02
CA ILE A 163 -45.05 27.73 -23.31
C ILE A 163 -46.24 27.85 -22.35
N ASN A 164 -45.98 28.14 -21.07
CA ASN A 164 -47.00 28.42 -20.04
C ASN A 164 -48.13 27.37 -19.99
N THR A 165 -47.80 26.08 -20.03
CA THR A 165 -48.73 24.94 -20.03
C THR A 165 -49.56 24.72 -21.31
N TYR A 166 -49.23 25.40 -22.41
CA TYR A 166 -49.83 25.18 -23.73
C TYR A 166 -48.77 24.65 -24.72
N ARG A 167 -49.20 23.90 -25.74
CA ARG A 167 -48.36 23.59 -26.90
C ARG A 167 -48.67 24.52 -28.06
N TYR A 168 -47.64 25.06 -28.68
CA TYR A 168 -47.70 25.82 -29.93
C TYR A 168 -47.10 24.98 -31.04
N VAL A 169 -47.83 24.79 -32.12
CA VAL A 169 -47.42 23.96 -33.25
C VAL A 169 -47.47 24.78 -34.52
N THR A 170 -46.33 24.91 -35.19
CA THR A 170 -46.19 25.69 -36.43
C THR A 170 -46.20 24.74 -37.62
N TYR A 171 -46.99 25.07 -38.64
CA TYR A 171 -47.02 24.39 -39.93
C TYR A 171 -46.63 25.35 -41.04
N ASN A 172 -45.68 24.94 -41.88
CA ASN A 172 -45.29 25.72 -43.05
C ASN A 172 -46.15 25.33 -44.26
N PHE A 173 -46.63 26.32 -44.99
CA PHE A 173 -47.26 26.12 -46.29
C PHE A 173 -46.21 25.64 -47.31
N LYS A 174 -46.60 24.71 -48.18
CA LYS A 174 -45.72 24.19 -49.25
C LYS A 174 -45.28 25.28 -50.21
N THR A 175 -46.15 26.24 -50.46
CA THR A 175 -45.90 27.45 -51.24
C THR A 175 -46.43 28.63 -50.46
N ARG A 176 -45.79 29.79 -50.60
CA ARG A 176 -46.29 31.00 -49.94
C ARG A 176 -47.71 31.33 -50.38
N LEU A 177 -48.50 31.82 -49.44
CA LEU A 177 -49.78 32.44 -49.74
C LEU A 177 -49.54 33.73 -50.54
N GLU A 178 -50.29 33.89 -51.61
CA GLU A 178 -50.31 35.14 -52.38
C GLU A 178 -51.03 36.25 -51.59
N GLY A 179 -50.85 37.50 -52.01
CA GLY A 179 -51.57 38.62 -51.40
C GLY A 179 -53.10 38.47 -51.47
N GLY A 180 -53.80 38.86 -50.41
CA GLY A 180 -55.26 38.79 -50.28
C GLY A 180 -55.73 38.64 -48.82
N HIS A 181 -57.03 38.71 -48.58
CA HIS A 181 -57.63 38.46 -47.27
C HIS A 181 -57.88 36.96 -47.09
N TYR A 182 -57.32 36.34 -46.05
CA TYR A 182 -57.52 34.91 -45.81
C TYR A 182 -58.25 34.68 -44.50
N THR A 183 -59.22 33.77 -44.51
CA THR A 183 -59.77 33.13 -43.31
C THR A 183 -59.29 31.69 -43.26
N PHE A 184 -58.40 31.38 -42.33
CA PHE A 184 -57.99 30.02 -42.06
C PHE A 184 -58.95 29.35 -41.09
N LYS A 185 -59.17 28.06 -41.30
CA LYS A 185 -60.03 27.22 -40.48
C LYS A 185 -59.33 25.90 -40.19
N VAL A 186 -59.25 25.56 -38.91
CA VAL A 186 -58.70 24.29 -38.43
C VAL A 186 -59.79 23.57 -37.67
N THR A 187 -60.07 22.33 -38.07
CA THR A 187 -61.13 21.52 -37.47
C THR A 187 -60.58 20.21 -36.97
N ASN A 188 -61.05 19.76 -35.81
CA ASN A 188 -61.00 18.36 -35.39
C ASN A 188 -62.43 17.81 -35.26
N SER A 189 -62.61 16.58 -34.78
CA SER A 189 -63.92 15.93 -34.68
C SER A 189 -64.92 16.58 -33.69
N VAL A 190 -64.58 17.71 -33.04
CA VAL A 190 -65.36 18.34 -31.96
C VAL A 190 -65.34 19.87 -32.02
N GLN A 191 -64.21 20.46 -32.39
CA GLN A 191 -63.92 21.89 -32.33
C GLN A 191 -63.53 22.42 -33.71
N THR A 192 -63.82 23.69 -33.96
CA THR A 192 -63.45 24.41 -35.18
C THR A 192 -62.95 25.79 -34.77
N GLU A 193 -61.71 26.10 -35.14
CA GLU A 193 -61.10 27.40 -34.92
C GLU A 193 -60.90 28.12 -36.24
N THR A 194 -61.13 29.44 -36.25
CA THR A 194 -60.93 30.29 -37.43
C THR A 194 -60.18 31.55 -37.09
N LEU A 195 -59.27 31.98 -37.96
CA LEU A 195 -58.58 33.28 -37.86
C LEU A 195 -58.52 33.93 -39.24
N SER A 196 -58.86 35.22 -39.31
CA SER A 196 -58.76 36.02 -40.54
C SER A 196 -57.58 36.99 -40.49
N LYS A 197 -56.84 37.13 -41.58
CA LYS A 197 -55.73 38.07 -41.72
C LYS A 197 -55.48 38.45 -43.18
N ASP A 198 -55.04 39.68 -43.39
CA ASP A 198 -54.54 40.14 -44.69
C ASP A 198 -53.10 39.69 -44.91
N ILE A 199 -52.84 39.11 -46.09
CA ILE A 199 -51.50 38.74 -46.55
C ILE A 199 -51.04 39.76 -47.60
N ILE A 200 -49.81 40.26 -47.44
CA ILE A 200 -49.20 41.26 -48.33
C ILE A 200 -48.66 40.58 -49.60
N SER A 201 -48.89 41.19 -50.77
CA SER A 201 -48.32 40.71 -52.03
C SER A 201 -46.78 40.82 -52.05
N ASN A 202 -46.08 39.78 -52.52
CA ASN A 202 -44.61 39.72 -52.57
C ASN A 202 -43.93 39.90 -51.20
N ALA A 203 -44.51 39.35 -50.14
CA ALA A 203 -43.97 39.44 -48.79
C ALA A 203 -42.55 38.88 -48.64
N ARG A 204 -41.77 39.51 -47.77
CA ARG A 204 -40.53 39.00 -47.15
C ARG A 204 -40.76 38.93 -45.65
N THR A 205 -40.21 37.90 -45.03
CA THR A 205 -40.43 37.60 -43.62
C THR A 205 -39.20 37.99 -42.82
N VAL A 206 -39.40 38.72 -41.73
CA VAL A 206 -38.37 39.00 -40.73
C VAL A 206 -38.71 38.29 -39.43
N ASP A 207 -37.83 37.39 -39.02
CA ASP A 207 -37.98 36.56 -37.83
C ASP A 207 -37.03 37.03 -36.73
N PHE A 208 -37.60 37.43 -35.59
CA PHE A 208 -36.86 37.89 -34.41
C PHE A 208 -36.71 36.75 -33.42
N TYR A 209 -35.48 36.35 -33.12
CA TYR A 209 -35.15 35.25 -32.22
C TYR A 209 -34.51 35.74 -30.92
N ASN A 210 -35.01 35.27 -29.79
CA ASN A 210 -34.43 35.51 -28.48
C ASN A 210 -34.10 34.17 -27.77
N CYS A 211 -32.84 34.00 -27.36
CA CYS A 211 -32.35 32.79 -26.71
C CYS A 211 -32.77 31.50 -27.46
N GLY A 212 -32.74 31.54 -28.80
CA GLY A 212 -33.16 30.44 -29.68
C GLY A 212 -34.67 30.39 -30.01
N ASN A 213 -35.51 31.13 -29.31
CA ASN A 213 -36.97 31.12 -29.50
C ASN A 213 -37.43 32.23 -30.45
N LEU A 214 -38.35 31.93 -31.36
CA LEU A 214 -38.98 32.94 -32.22
C LEU A 214 -39.92 33.82 -31.39
N LEU A 215 -39.58 35.11 -31.23
CA LEU A 215 -40.41 36.09 -30.53
C LEU A 215 -41.51 36.67 -31.42
N LYS A 216 -41.16 36.97 -32.68
CA LYS A 216 -42.07 37.65 -33.60
C LYS A 216 -41.64 37.38 -35.03
N SER A 217 -42.62 37.14 -35.88
CA SER A 217 -42.45 37.02 -37.33
C SER A 217 -43.33 38.05 -38.02
N VAL A 218 -42.76 38.84 -38.93
CA VAL A 218 -43.46 39.92 -39.62
C VAL A 218 -43.27 39.79 -41.12
N ASP A 219 -44.36 39.93 -41.88
CA ASP A 219 -44.32 40.07 -43.32
C ASP A 219 -44.27 41.55 -43.71
N VAL A 220 -43.32 41.90 -44.56
CA VAL A 220 -43.18 43.24 -45.16
C VAL A 220 -43.11 43.10 -46.68
N SER A 221 -43.53 44.14 -47.42
CA SER A 221 -43.37 44.13 -48.88
C SER A 221 -41.89 44.06 -49.24
N SER A 222 -41.52 43.28 -50.25
CA SER A 222 -40.13 43.24 -50.73
C SER A 222 -39.62 44.65 -51.08
N GLY A 223 -38.52 45.07 -50.46
CA GLY A 223 -37.93 46.40 -50.60
C GLY A 223 -38.43 47.44 -49.59
N GLN A 224 -39.33 47.06 -48.67
CA GLN A 224 -39.78 47.90 -47.56
C GLN A 224 -38.91 47.66 -46.31
N ALA A 225 -38.61 48.71 -45.55
CA ALA A 225 -37.97 48.61 -44.24
C ALA A 225 -39.00 48.28 -43.14
N LEU A 226 -38.51 47.86 -41.97
CA LEU A 226 -39.36 47.58 -40.81
C LEU A 226 -39.95 48.88 -40.24
N SER A 227 -41.24 48.85 -39.88
CA SER A 227 -41.87 49.92 -39.11
C SER A 227 -41.67 49.73 -37.61
N SER A 228 -41.94 50.77 -36.82
CA SER A 228 -41.85 50.71 -35.36
C SER A 228 -42.78 49.67 -34.73
N SER A 229 -43.94 49.40 -35.34
CA SER A 229 -44.87 48.35 -34.90
C SER A 229 -44.41 46.94 -35.28
N ASP A 230 -43.47 46.79 -36.21
CA ASP A 230 -42.94 45.49 -36.64
C ASP A 230 -41.89 44.97 -35.66
N ILE A 231 -41.14 45.86 -35.03
CA ILE A 231 -40.09 45.52 -34.08
C ILE A 231 -40.71 45.05 -32.75
N PRO A 232 -40.33 43.89 -32.21
CA PRO A 232 -40.81 43.45 -30.89
C PRO A 232 -40.25 44.35 -29.78
N THR A 233 -40.92 44.39 -28.63
CA THR A 233 -40.36 45.01 -27.42
C THR A 233 -39.05 44.34 -27.05
N ASN A 234 -38.08 45.14 -26.58
CA ASN A 234 -36.78 44.60 -26.18
C ASN A 234 -36.96 43.45 -25.16
N PRO A 235 -36.41 42.26 -25.45
CA PRO A 235 -36.56 41.11 -24.58
C PRO A 235 -35.79 41.30 -23.27
N THR A 236 -36.43 40.96 -22.15
CA THR A 236 -35.81 40.97 -20.83
C THR A 236 -35.36 39.57 -20.44
N VAL A 237 -34.08 39.42 -20.13
CA VAL A 237 -33.48 38.18 -19.66
C VAL A 237 -32.76 38.47 -18.34
N ARG A 238 -32.97 37.64 -17.32
CA ARG A 238 -32.36 37.84 -16.00
C ARG A 238 -30.83 37.89 -16.13
N TYR A 239 -30.18 38.86 -15.48
CA TYR A 239 -28.72 39.09 -15.51
C TYR A 239 -28.09 39.37 -16.88
N ASN A 240 -28.90 39.64 -17.92
CA ASN A 240 -28.42 39.91 -19.27
C ASN A 240 -29.12 41.17 -19.81
N TYR A 241 -28.34 42.19 -20.18
CA TYR A 241 -28.88 43.40 -20.80
C TYR A 241 -28.97 43.24 -22.31
N PHE A 242 -30.17 43.40 -22.87
CA PHE A 242 -30.37 43.44 -24.31
C PHE A 242 -29.61 44.63 -24.91
N MET A 243 -28.76 44.36 -25.89
CA MET A 243 -27.99 45.38 -26.61
C MET A 243 -28.72 45.80 -27.88
N TYR A 244 -28.92 44.86 -28.81
CA TYR A 244 -29.50 45.10 -30.13
C TYR A 244 -29.85 43.79 -30.84
N TRP A 245 -30.53 43.93 -31.98
CA TRP A 245 -30.77 42.86 -32.94
C TRP A 245 -29.60 42.71 -33.92
N SER A 246 -29.19 41.49 -34.24
CA SER A 246 -28.08 41.19 -35.17
C SER A 246 -28.45 40.10 -36.17
N LYS A 247 -27.87 40.13 -37.37
CA LYS A 247 -28.01 39.02 -38.35
C LYS A 247 -27.19 37.78 -38.00
N SER A 248 -26.23 37.91 -37.10
CA SER A 248 -25.34 36.82 -36.65
C SER A 248 -25.19 36.84 -35.13
N LYS A 249 -25.10 35.66 -34.53
CA LYS A 249 -24.67 35.46 -33.14
C LYS A 249 -23.46 34.53 -33.03
N ALA A 250 -22.74 34.36 -34.16
CA ALA A 250 -21.67 33.37 -34.27
C ALA A 250 -20.43 33.72 -33.44
N SER A 251 -20.05 35.01 -33.37
CA SER A 251 -18.86 35.48 -32.66
C SER A 251 -18.95 36.97 -32.34
N LYS A 252 -18.13 37.43 -31.40
CA LYS A 252 -18.05 38.85 -31.01
C LYS A 252 -17.78 39.77 -32.20
N ALA A 253 -16.99 39.32 -33.17
CA ALA A 253 -16.67 40.08 -34.38
C ALA A 253 -17.83 40.18 -35.38
N THR A 254 -18.74 39.20 -35.41
CA THR A 254 -19.84 39.14 -36.39
C THR A 254 -21.20 39.56 -35.83
N ALA A 255 -21.35 39.58 -34.50
CA ALA A 255 -22.57 39.97 -33.82
C ALA A 255 -22.76 41.50 -33.80
N THR A 256 -22.90 42.12 -34.97
CA THR A 256 -23.06 43.57 -35.13
C THR A 256 -24.52 44.00 -35.22
N GLN A 257 -24.85 45.18 -34.71
CA GLN A 257 -26.20 45.75 -34.79
C GLN A 257 -26.73 45.81 -36.23
N PHE A 258 -27.92 45.25 -36.42
CA PHE A 258 -28.66 45.38 -37.67
C PHE A 258 -29.33 46.76 -37.75
N ASP A 259 -29.13 47.48 -38.85
CA ASP A 259 -29.83 48.73 -39.13
C ASP A 259 -31.29 48.43 -39.52
N LEU A 260 -32.22 48.77 -38.64
CA LEU A 260 -33.65 48.52 -38.79
C LEU A 260 -34.29 49.29 -39.95
N ASN A 261 -33.61 50.30 -40.51
CA ASN A 261 -34.06 51.02 -41.70
C ASN A 261 -33.64 50.33 -43.01
N THR A 262 -32.90 49.22 -42.95
CA THR A 262 -32.46 48.48 -44.13
C THR A 262 -33.67 47.90 -44.89
N PRO A 263 -33.84 48.18 -46.19
CA PRO A 263 -34.89 47.55 -47.01
C PRO A 263 -34.80 46.02 -47.02
N ILE A 264 -35.92 45.34 -46.73
CA ILE A 264 -35.96 43.88 -46.68
C ILE A 264 -36.24 43.31 -48.07
N THR A 265 -35.20 42.81 -48.73
CA THR A 265 -35.29 42.24 -50.09
C THR A 265 -35.36 40.70 -50.10
N GLN A 266 -35.01 40.07 -48.98
CA GLN A 266 -35.05 38.63 -48.76
C GLN A 266 -35.47 38.34 -47.32
N ASP A 267 -35.83 37.09 -47.05
CA ASP A 267 -36.14 36.67 -45.68
C ASP A 267 -34.92 36.84 -44.77
N THR A 268 -35.14 37.41 -43.60
CA THR A 268 -34.07 37.82 -42.69
C THR A 268 -34.35 37.31 -41.29
N GLN A 269 -33.34 36.70 -40.68
CA GLN A 269 -33.38 36.33 -39.27
C GLN A 269 -32.55 37.34 -38.47
N LEU A 270 -33.08 37.74 -37.32
CA LEU A 270 -32.43 38.66 -36.39
C LEU A 270 -32.40 38.03 -35.00
N TYR A 271 -31.22 38.00 -34.37
CA TYR A 271 -30.98 37.46 -33.05
C TYR A 271 -30.79 38.59 -32.04
N ALA A 272 -31.38 38.44 -30.84
CA ALA A 272 -31.12 39.32 -29.72
C ALA A 272 -29.69 39.09 -29.19
N ILE A 273 -28.88 40.15 -29.12
CA ILE A 273 -27.53 40.13 -28.57
C ILE A 273 -27.54 40.75 -27.18
N TYR A 274 -26.87 40.10 -26.24
CA TYR A 274 -26.85 40.46 -24.82
C TYR A 274 -25.44 40.78 -24.35
N THR A 275 -25.33 41.73 -23.42
CA THR A 275 -24.15 41.86 -22.56
C THR A 275 -24.50 41.37 -21.15
N PRO A 276 -23.64 40.58 -20.50
CA PRO A 276 -23.92 40.09 -19.15
C PRO A 276 -23.77 41.19 -18.08
N GLN A 277 -24.48 41.03 -16.97
CA GLN A 277 -24.27 41.81 -15.75
C GLN A 277 -22.94 41.42 -15.09
N LEU A 278 -22.13 42.42 -14.74
CA LEU A 278 -20.81 42.24 -14.15
C LEU A 278 -20.89 42.26 -12.63
N TYR A 279 -20.21 41.34 -11.93
CA TYR A 279 -20.07 41.38 -10.47
C TYR A 279 -18.76 42.05 -10.02
N GLY A 280 -17.66 41.82 -10.74
CA GLY A 280 -16.36 42.41 -10.44
C GLY A 280 -15.16 41.65 -10.99
N ILE A 281 -13.96 42.05 -10.58
CA ILE A 281 -12.68 41.38 -10.94
C ILE A 281 -12.25 40.47 -9.79
N LYS A 282 -12.19 39.15 -10.02
CA LYS A 282 -11.78 38.15 -9.03
C LYS A 282 -10.28 38.20 -8.78
N SER A 283 -9.49 38.03 -9.84
CA SER A 283 -8.02 37.95 -9.74
C SER A 283 -7.35 38.48 -10.99
N ILE A 284 -6.14 39.04 -10.81
CA ILE A 284 -5.25 39.45 -11.88
C ILE A 284 -3.93 38.71 -11.63
N ALA A 285 -3.41 38.04 -12.65
CA ALA A 285 -2.14 37.34 -12.63
C ALA A 285 -1.29 37.79 -13.83
N TYR A 286 -0.04 37.32 -13.88
CA TYR A 286 0.92 37.67 -14.93
C TYR A 286 0.37 37.53 -16.37
N ASN A 287 -0.36 36.46 -16.65
CA ASN A 287 -0.87 36.13 -17.98
C ASN A 287 -2.40 36.06 -18.08
N THR A 288 -3.14 36.28 -16.99
CA THR A 288 -4.60 36.14 -16.99
C THR A 288 -5.30 37.17 -16.13
N ILE A 289 -6.54 37.49 -16.49
CA ILE A 289 -7.50 38.18 -15.64
C ILE A 289 -8.76 37.34 -15.51
N THR A 290 -9.24 37.14 -14.28
CA THR A 290 -10.49 36.45 -14.01
C THR A 290 -11.54 37.45 -13.53
N ILE A 291 -12.67 37.51 -14.24
CA ILE A 291 -13.82 38.35 -13.89
C ILE A 291 -14.96 37.48 -13.39
N THR A 292 -15.86 38.07 -12.61
CA THR A 292 -17.04 37.40 -12.05
C THR A 292 -18.30 38.00 -12.66
N LEU A 293 -19.23 37.15 -13.08
CA LEU A 293 -20.58 37.49 -13.55
C LEU A 293 -21.60 37.02 -12.51
N TYR A 294 -22.73 37.73 -12.40
CA TYR A 294 -23.76 37.52 -11.36
C TYR A 294 -24.51 36.18 -11.43
N ASP A 295 -24.36 35.40 -12.49
CA ASP A 295 -25.16 34.20 -12.73
C ASP A 295 -24.45 33.28 -13.75
N ASP A 296 -24.74 31.98 -13.71
CA ASP A 296 -24.20 30.95 -14.61
C ASP A 296 -25.05 30.74 -15.87
N THR A 297 -26.25 31.32 -15.95
CA THR A 297 -27.16 31.30 -17.11
C THR A 297 -26.98 32.49 -18.07
N VAL A 298 -25.86 33.21 -17.96
CA VAL A 298 -25.48 34.28 -18.92
C VAL A 298 -25.21 33.71 -20.31
N TYR A 299 -25.71 34.38 -21.36
CA TYR A 299 -25.69 33.84 -22.72
C TYR A 299 -24.41 34.26 -23.49
N PRO A 300 -23.48 33.33 -23.76
CA PRO A 300 -22.39 33.59 -24.69
C PRO A 300 -22.89 33.58 -26.14
N LEU A 301 -22.03 34.04 -27.04
CA LEU A 301 -22.16 33.83 -28.49
C LEU A 301 -21.80 32.38 -28.84
N ASP A 302 -22.09 31.95 -30.07
CA ASP A 302 -21.95 30.53 -30.45
C ASP A 302 -20.49 30.01 -30.37
N ASP A 303 -19.49 30.88 -30.47
CA ASP A 303 -18.06 30.56 -30.29
C ASP A 303 -17.59 30.58 -28.82
N GLY A 304 -18.47 30.89 -27.87
CA GLY A 304 -18.15 31.03 -26.44
C GLY A 304 -17.65 32.42 -26.03
N SER A 305 -17.50 33.36 -26.96
CA SER A 305 -17.19 34.75 -26.64
C SER A 305 -18.40 35.50 -26.07
N TYR A 306 -18.15 36.60 -25.36
CA TYR A 306 -19.21 37.43 -24.77
C TYR A 306 -19.26 38.81 -25.45
N ALA A 307 -20.46 39.19 -25.93
CA ALA A 307 -20.68 40.52 -26.47
C ALA A 307 -20.70 41.57 -25.35
N GLY A 308 -20.21 42.77 -25.66
CA GLY A 308 -20.32 43.94 -24.77
C GLY A 308 -19.38 43.99 -23.58
N ILE A 309 -18.57 42.95 -23.29
CA ILE A 309 -17.53 43.02 -22.25
C ILE A 309 -16.28 43.73 -22.81
N ILE A 310 -15.85 44.77 -22.10
CA ILE A 310 -14.65 45.55 -22.37
C ILE A 310 -13.73 45.43 -21.15
N ILE A 311 -12.49 45.00 -21.38
CA ILE A 311 -11.42 44.97 -20.39
C ILE A 311 -10.43 46.05 -20.77
N GLU A 312 -10.17 46.98 -19.86
CA GLU A 312 -9.25 48.09 -20.04
C GLU A 312 -8.08 47.95 -19.06
N HIS A 313 -6.90 48.38 -19.48
CA HIS A 313 -5.64 48.24 -18.77
C HIS A 313 -4.89 49.58 -18.71
N SER A 314 -4.22 49.83 -17.58
CA SER A 314 -3.35 50.99 -17.37
C SER A 314 -2.17 50.62 -16.47
N THR A 315 -1.01 51.23 -16.71
CA THR A 315 0.19 51.14 -15.85
C THR A 315 0.35 52.32 -14.90
N ASP A 316 -0.32 53.44 -15.14
CA ASP A 316 -0.26 54.66 -14.32
C ASP A 316 -1.56 54.94 -13.55
N GLY A 317 -2.64 54.21 -13.86
CA GLY A 317 -3.96 54.34 -13.25
C GLY A 317 -4.80 55.50 -13.79
N THR A 318 -4.31 56.21 -14.81
CA THR A 318 -4.95 57.39 -15.42
C THR A 318 -5.28 57.19 -16.89
N ASN A 319 -4.40 56.58 -17.67
CA ASN A 319 -4.58 56.33 -19.11
C ASN A 319 -4.95 54.86 -19.33
N TYR A 320 -6.21 54.58 -19.64
CA TYR A 320 -6.73 53.24 -19.89
C TYR A 320 -6.86 52.96 -21.39
N GLU A 321 -6.33 51.82 -21.82
CA GLU A 321 -6.49 51.30 -23.18
C GLU A 321 -7.21 49.95 -23.15
N THR A 322 -7.91 49.59 -24.24
CA THR A 322 -8.54 48.26 -24.33
C THR A 322 -7.47 47.18 -24.34
N CYS A 323 -7.61 46.20 -23.45
CA CYS A 323 -6.66 45.13 -23.25
C CYS A 323 -6.78 44.07 -24.36
N ASN A 324 -5.63 43.63 -24.88
CA ASN A 324 -5.54 42.55 -25.86
C ASN A 324 -5.62 41.18 -25.15
N VAL A 325 -6.82 40.67 -24.97
CA VAL A 325 -7.09 39.31 -24.44
C VAL A 325 -7.66 38.41 -25.54
N ASN A 326 -7.55 37.09 -25.34
CA ASN A 326 -8.28 36.14 -26.18
C ASN A 326 -9.80 36.39 -26.07
N ASP A 327 -10.51 36.37 -27.20
CA ASP A 327 -11.96 36.63 -27.24
C ASP A 327 -12.80 35.54 -26.55
N ILE A 328 -12.29 34.32 -26.48
CA ILE A 328 -12.95 33.17 -25.85
C ILE A 328 -12.28 32.90 -24.50
N PRO A 329 -12.92 33.27 -23.38
CA PRO A 329 -12.39 32.98 -22.05
C PRO A 329 -12.61 31.51 -21.67
N ALA A 330 -11.74 30.97 -20.81
CA ALA A 330 -12.09 29.78 -20.04
C ALA A 330 -13.13 30.17 -18.97
N PHE A 331 -14.03 29.25 -18.60
CA PHE A 331 -15.02 29.54 -17.56
C PHE A 331 -15.16 28.43 -16.52
N GLU A 332 -15.57 28.84 -15.33
CA GLU A 332 -15.92 27.98 -14.20
C GLU A 332 -17.23 28.50 -13.60
N ASP A 333 -18.21 27.62 -13.41
CA ASP A 333 -19.47 27.95 -12.76
C ASP A 333 -19.46 27.53 -11.29
N SER A 334 -20.02 28.40 -10.45
CA SER A 334 -20.40 28.13 -9.06
C SER A 334 -21.87 28.47 -8.93
N SER A 335 -22.61 27.83 -8.02
CA SER A 335 -24.09 27.85 -7.91
C SER A 335 -24.80 29.21 -7.87
N SER A 336 -24.07 30.33 -7.91
CA SER A 336 -24.61 31.68 -8.06
C SER A 336 -23.72 32.64 -8.88
N PHE A 337 -22.63 32.18 -9.51
CA PHE A 337 -21.69 33.03 -10.25
C PHE A 337 -20.98 32.26 -11.36
N ARG A 338 -20.68 32.96 -12.47
CA ARG A 338 -19.74 32.48 -13.48
C ARG A 338 -18.42 33.24 -13.42
N TYR A 339 -17.30 32.52 -13.45
CA TYR A 339 -15.96 33.09 -13.51
C TYR A 339 -15.41 32.96 -14.92
N LEU A 340 -15.11 34.07 -15.58
CA LEU A 340 -14.49 34.09 -16.90
C LEU A 340 -13.00 34.44 -16.76
N THR A 341 -12.12 33.55 -17.20
CA THR A 341 -10.68 33.74 -17.20
C THR A 341 -10.19 34.03 -18.62
N TYR A 342 -9.78 35.28 -18.82
CA TYR A 342 -9.19 35.77 -20.06
C TYR A 342 -7.66 35.65 -19.97
N THR A 343 -7.04 35.15 -21.04
CA THR A 343 -5.58 35.12 -21.17
C THR A 343 -5.12 36.34 -21.97
N PHE A 344 -4.10 37.05 -21.49
CA PHE A 344 -3.51 38.15 -22.22
C PHE A 344 -2.73 37.64 -23.43
N THR A 345 -2.88 38.29 -24.57
CA THR A 345 -2.11 37.98 -25.78
C THR A 345 -0.62 38.25 -25.56
N ASN A 346 -0.33 39.31 -24.79
CA ASN A 346 0.99 39.63 -24.27
C ASN A 346 0.92 39.67 -22.73
N PRO A 347 1.68 38.84 -22.01
CA PRO A 347 1.72 38.89 -20.55
C PRO A 347 2.12 40.27 -20.01
N LEU A 348 1.71 40.56 -18.78
CA LEU A 348 1.97 41.83 -18.10
C LEU A 348 3.43 41.91 -17.66
N THR A 349 4.03 43.11 -17.71
CA THR A 349 5.36 43.35 -17.14
C THR A 349 5.32 43.41 -15.61
N SER A 350 6.48 43.38 -14.96
CA SER A 350 6.53 43.65 -13.51
C SER A 350 6.12 45.09 -13.18
N GLY A 351 5.29 45.27 -12.16
CA GLY A 351 4.84 46.58 -11.72
C GLY A 351 3.40 46.59 -11.22
N LYS A 352 2.91 47.78 -10.83
CA LYS A 352 1.51 47.95 -10.43
C LYS A 352 0.66 48.17 -11.67
N HIS A 353 -0.36 47.34 -11.85
CA HIS A 353 -1.31 47.43 -12.95
C HIS A 353 -2.71 47.75 -12.45
N TYR A 354 -3.46 48.46 -13.28
CA TYR A 354 -4.82 48.88 -13.02
C TYR A 354 -5.71 48.34 -14.14
N PHE A 355 -6.74 47.62 -13.76
CA PHE A 355 -7.73 47.09 -14.68
C PHE A 355 -9.08 47.68 -14.40
N LYS A 356 -9.81 47.98 -15.48
CA LYS A 356 -11.21 48.36 -15.44
C LYS A 356 -11.97 47.41 -16.37
N ILE A 357 -13.00 46.79 -15.85
CA ILE A 357 -13.94 46.02 -16.65
C ILE A 357 -15.21 46.84 -16.79
N SER A 358 -15.82 46.80 -17.97
CA SER A 358 -17.12 47.41 -18.20
C SER A 358 -17.97 46.59 -19.13
N ASN A 359 -19.28 46.77 -19.05
CA ASN A 359 -20.22 46.23 -20.02
C ASN A 359 -20.85 47.34 -20.86
N ALA A 360 -21.51 46.96 -21.96
CA ALA A 360 -22.15 47.90 -22.87
C ALA A 360 -23.34 48.67 -22.27
N TYR A 361 -23.76 48.33 -21.04
CA TYR A 361 -24.84 49.02 -20.33
C TYR A 361 -24.32 50.03 -19.29
N GLY A 362 -23.01 50.20 -19.18
CA GLY A 362 -22.37 51.20 -18.33
C GLY A 362 -22.01 50.72 -16.92
N GLU A 363 -22.16 49.44 -16.59
CA GLU A 363 -21.59 48.88 -15.37
C GLU A 363 -20.07 48.83 -15.48
N SER A 364 -19.36 49.18 -14.41
CA SER A 364 -17.90 49.15 -14.41
C SER A 364 -17.31 48.89 -13.04
N TYR A 365 -16.22 48.12 -13.02
CA TYR A 365 -15.46 47.78 -11.83
C TYR A 365 -13.98 47.94 -12.09
N SER A 366 -13.24 48.45 -11.10
CA SER A 366 -11.79 48.61 -11.18
C SER A 366 -11.08 47.83 -10.09
N LYS A 367 -9.90 47.29 -10.42
CA LYS A 367 -8.99 46.63 -9.47
C LYS A 367 -7.56 46.92 -9.88
N SER A 368 -6.68 47.14 -8.91
CA SER A 368 -5.24 47.22 -9.15
C SER A 368 -4.51 46.07 -8.47
N GLU A 369 -3.47 45.55 -9.10
CA GLU A 369 -2.65 44.47 -8.56
C GLU A 369 -1.17 44.71 -8.89
N SER A 370 -0.27 44.36 -7.98
CA SER A 370 1.16 44.32 -8.27
C SER A 370 1.48 42.99 -8.94
N ILE A 371 2.00 43.05 -10.16
CA ILE A 371 2.38 41.89 -10.96
C ILE A 371 3.89 41.75 -10.94
N TYR A 372 4.34 40.50 -10.86
CA TYR A 372 5.73 40.12 -10.89
C TYR A 372 5.94 39.16 -12.06
N GLU A 373 6.98 39.40 -12.85
CA GLU A 373 7.37 38.47 -13.91
C GLU A 373 7.91 37.16 -13.30
N PRO A 374 7.61 36.00 -13.91
CA PRO A 374 8.29 34.78 -13.53
C PRO A 374 9.79 34.94 -13.84
N ALA A 375 10.62 34.53 -12.89
CA ALA A 375 12.07 34.51 -13.02
C ALA A 375 12.61 33.12 -12.61
N PRO A 376 13.84 32.76 -13.00
CA PRO A 376 14.56 31.68 -12.34
C PRO A 376 14.72 31.98 -10.85
N VAL A 377 14.73 30.94 -10.02
CA VAL A 377 15.09 31.09 -8.60
C VAL A 377 16.55 31.57 -8.47
N THR A 378 16.85 32.27 -7.39
CA THR A 378 18.20 32.75 -7.08
C THR A 378 18.80 31.98 -5.90
N ASN A 379 20.10 32.16 -5.63
CA ASN A 379 20.82 31.46 -4.56
C ASN A 379 20.63 29.93 -4.61
N LEU A 380 20.56 29.36 -5.82
CA LEU A 380 20.44 27.93 -6.02
C LEU A 380 21.74 27.26 -5.59
N ASN A 381 21.66 26.39 -4.60
CA ASN A 381 22.77 25.61 -4.08
C ASN A 381 22.35 24.14 -3.93
N ALA A 382 23.33 23.25 -3.99
CA ALA A 382 23.15 21.81 -3.80
C ALA A 382 24.19 21.34 -2.78
N GLU A 383 23.72 20.92 -1.62
CA GLU A 383 24.56 20.26 -0.61
C GLU A 383 24.37 18.75 -0.76
N THR A 384 25.47 18.01 -0.88
CA THR A 384 25.41 16.57 -1.05
C THR A 384 26.24 15.86 0.00
N ALA A 385 25.73 14.74 0.48
CA ALA A 385 26.42 13.79 1.33
C ALA A 385 25.88 12.40 0.98
N ASP A 386 26.71 11.36 0.97
CA ASP A 386 26.34 9.94 0.76
C ASP A 386 24.90 9.66 0.30
N SER A 387 24.71 9.47 -1.01
CA SER A 387 23.41 9.14 -1.60
C SER A 387 22.27 10.15 -1.35
N TYR A 388 22.59 11.35 -0.88
CA TYR A 388 21.65 12.43 -0.57
C TYR A 388 22.05 13.76 -1.23
N ALA A 389 21.03 14.55 -1.59
CA ALA A 389 21.17 15.94 -2.01
C ALA A 389 20.08 16.83 -1.42
N ASN A 390 20.48 17.96 -0.85
CA ASN A 390 19.62 19.06 -0.42
C ASN A 390 19.75 20.24 -1.40
N ILE A 391 18.67 20.52 -2.13
CA ILE A 391 18.63 21.60 -3.10
C ILE A 391 17.98 22.81 -2.45
N THR A 392 18.77 23.84 -2.14
CA THR A 392 18.30 25.08 -1.51
C THR A 392 18.22 26.21 -2.54
N PHE A 393 17.22 27.08 -2.42
CA PHE A 393 17.02 28.20 -3.34
C PHE A 393 16.17 29.31 -2.71
N THR A 394 16.30 30.53 -3.23
CA THR A 394 15.47 31.68 -2.87
C THR A 394 14.31 31.82 -3.87
N THR A 395 13.08 31.88 -3.36
CA THR A 395 11.85 32.01 -4.15
C THR A 395 11.72 33.37 -4.81
N VAL A 396 11.03 33.40 -5.94
CA VAL A 396 10.71 34.62 -6.69
C VAL A 396 9.53 35.33 -6.03
N GLU A 397 9.64 36.65 -5.86
CA GLU A 397 8.55 37.47 -5.34
C GLU A 397 7.31 37.38 -6.25
N GLY A 398 6.13 37.31 -5.66
CA GLY A 398 4.86 37.11 -6.37
C GLY A 398 4.54 35.67 -6.74
N TRP A 399 5.45 34.70 -6.56
CA TRP A 399 5.27 33.32 -7.03
C TRP A 399 5.20 32.27 -5.92
N LYS A 400 4.21 31.37 -6.00
CA LYS A 400 3.91 30.40 -4.93
C LYS A 400 4.44 28.99 -5.17
N ASN A 401 4.44 28.52 -6.40
CA ASN A 401 4.62 27.09 -6.70
C ASN A 401 5.89 26.86 -7.51
N TYR A 402 6.67 25.86 -7.10
CA TYR A 402 7.93 25.45 -7.71
C TYR A 402 7.97 23.94 -7.87
N THR A 403 8.67 23.46 -8.88
CA THR A 403 8.95 22.03 -9.06
C THR A 403 10.46 21.83 -9.15
N VAL A 404 11.03 21.07 -8.23
CA VAL A 404 12.44 20.68 -8.23
C VAL A 404 12.55 19.30 -8.83
N LYS A 405 13.34 19.14 -9.89
CA LYS A 405 13.53 17.88 -10.62
C LYS A 405 14.98 17.45 -10.59
N ALA A 406 15.23 16.19 -10.30
CA ALA A 406 16.55 15.56 -10.38
C ALA A 406 16.67 14.77 -11.69
N TYR A 407 17.81 14.92 -12.37
CA TYR A 407 18.11 14.24 -13.63
C TYR A 407 19.42 13.47 -13.54
N LEU A 408 19.45 12.26 -14.10
CA LEU A 408 20.65 11.47 -14.35
C LEU A 408 20.73 11.16 -15.83
N ASN A 409 21.84 11.50 -16.49
CA ASN A 409 22.01 11.32 -17.95
C ASN A 409 20.85 11.90 -18.78
N SER A 410 20.33 13.08 -18.38
CA SER A 410 19.16 13.75 -18.97
C SER A 410 17.79 13.09 -18.75
N ASN A 411 17.72 11.95 -18.07
CA ASN A 411 16.46 11.33 -17.68
C ASN A 411 16.00 11.89 -16.34
N GLU A 412 14.75 12.33 -16.25
CA GLU A 412 14.13 12.70 -14.98
C GLU A 412 13.96 11.45 -14.12
N ILE A 413 14.53 11.46 -12.92
CA ILE A 413 14.51 10.32 -12.00
C ILE A 413 13.64 10.57 -10.77
N ALA A 414 13.48 11.83 -10.38
CA ALA A 414 12.65 12.24 -9.24
C ALA A 414 12.22 13.71 -9.38
N SER A 415 11.10 14.05 -8.74
CA SER A 415 10.54 15.40 -8.73
C SER A 415 9.88 15.70 -7.38
N LYS A 416 9.97 16.95 -6.92
CA LYS A 416 9.35 17.44 -5.68
C LYS A 416 8.70 18.80 -5.93
N THR A 417 7.41 18.91 -5.62
CA THR A 417 6.71 20.20 -5.63
C THR A 417 6.96 20.94 -4.32
N VAL A 418 7.29 22.22 -4.42
CA VAL A 418 7.54 23.10 -3.27
C VAL A 418 6.61 24.30 -3.35
N THR A 419 5.85 24.52 -2.27
CA THR A 419 4.94 25.67 -2.15
C THR A 419 5.50 26.69 -1.17
N ALA A 420 5.38 27.97 -1.51
CA ALA A 420 5.89 29.11 -0.75
C ALA A 420 4.86 30.24 -0.64
N SER A 421 5.16 31.21 0.22
CA SER A 421 4.49 32.51 0.22
C SER A 421 4.86 33.30 -1.04
N THR A 422 4.08 34.34 -1.34
CA THR A 422 4.40 35.29 -2.43
C THR A 422 5.52 36.26 -2.07
N THR A 423 5.95 36.30 -0.81
CA THR A 423 7.17 37.01 -0.40
C THR A 423 8.38 36.12 -0.63
N SER A 424 9.48 36.71 -1.11
CA SER A 424 10.75 35.98 -1.32
C SER A 424 11.22 35.35 -0.01
N SER A 425 11.57 34.06 -0.07
CA SER A 425 11.99 33.25 1.08
C SER A 425 12.90 32.11 0.62
N SER A 426 13.75 31.62 1.52
CA SER A 426 14.54 30.42 1.25
C SER A 426 13.70 29.16 1.37
N LYS A 427 13.86 28.25 0.42
CA LYS A 427 13.21 26.94 0.36
C LYS A 427 14.21 25.86 0.02
N TYR A 428 13.81 24.62 0.23
CA TYR A 428 14.66 23.47 -0.04
C TYR A 428 13.86 22.28 -0.58
N ALA A 429 14.55 21.34 -1.24
CA ALA A 429 14.04 20.06 -1.68
C ALA A 429 15.12 18.98 -1.53
N GLU A 430 14.76 17.89 -0.90
CA GLU A 430 15.67 16.78 -0.59
C GLU A 430 15.41 15.59 -1.51
N PHE A 431 16.50 14.94 -1.87
CA PHE A 431 16.52 13.71 -2.66
C PHE A 431 17.43 12.68 -1.98
N PHE A 432 16.95 11.46 -1.88
CA PHE A 432 17.61 10.32 -1.23
C PHE A 432 17.72 9.16 -2.23
N GLY A 433 18.65 8.23 -2.02
CA GLY A 433 18.85 7.08 -2.93
C GLY A 433 19.72 7.39 -4.14
N LEU A 434 20.45 8.51 -4.13
CA LEU A 434 21.32 8.90 -5.24
C LEU A 434 22.53 7.97 -5.34
N GLN A 435 22.98 7.65 -6.55
CA GLN A 435 24.18 6.87 -6.78
C GLN A 435 25.42 7.74 -6.51
N ASN A 436 26.22 7.36 -5.51
CA ASN A 436 27.48 8.02 -5.24
C ASN A 436 28.41 8.02 -6.47
N ASN A 437 29.18 9.10 -6.62
CA ASN A 437 30.08 9.38 -7.75
C ASN A 437 29.40 9.55 -9.12
N SER A 438 28.07 9.66 -9.16
CA SER A 438 27.32 10.03 -10.37
C SER A 438 26.95 11.51 -10.35
N GLU A 439 27.17 12.23 -11.44
CA GLU A 439 26.76 13.63 -11.55
C GLU A 439 25.26 13.73 -11.84
N TYR A 440 24.54 14.47 -10.99
CA TYR A 440 23.13 14.78 -11.15
C TYR A 440 22.93 16.24 -11.53
N THR A 441 21.96 16.50 -12.40
CA THR A 441 21.47 17.86 -12.66
C THR A 441 20.16 18.07 -11.93
N PHE A 442 20.10 19.09 -11.08
CA PHE A 442 18.88 19.52 -10.39
C PHE A 442 18.35 20.79 -11.05
N LYS A 443 17.07 20.80 -11.42
CA LYS A 443 16.39 21.96 -12.02
C LYS A 443 15.21 22.40 -11.19
N VAL A 444 15.16 23.69 -10.84
CA VAL A 444 14.04 24.30 -10.13
C VAL A 444 13.22 25.12 -11.12
N PHE A 445 11.98 24.69 -11.36
CA PHE A 445 11.04 25.35 -12.27
C PHE A 445 10.09 26.26 -11.49
N THR A 446 9.88 27.46 -12.00
CA THR A 446 8.84 28.39 -11.55
C THR A 446 7.52 28.00 -12.24
N VAL A 447 6.60 27.35 -11.52
CA VAL A 447 5.42 26.67 -12.10
C VAL A 447 4.54 27.65 -12.85
N GLY A 448 4.10 27.30 -14.07
CA GLY A 448 3.32 28.18 -14.94
C GLY A 448 4.17 29.10 -15.82
N SER A 449 5.49 28.86 -15.89
CA SER A 449 6.42 29.55 -16.79
C SER A 449 7.45 28.58 -17.39
N ASP A 450 8.25 29.08 -18.34
CA ASP A 450 9.43 28.39 -18.90
C ASP A 450 10.72 28.64 -18.08
N LYS A 451 10.63 29.41 -16.99
CA LYS A 451 11.78 29.85 -16.20
C LYS A 451 12.24 28.78 -15.24
N SER A 452 13.54 28.50 -15.26
CA SER A 452 14.19 27.58 -14.34
C SER A 452 15.63 27.98 -14.07
N ALA A 453 16.13 27.56 -12.91
CA ALA A 453 17.56 27.56 -12.61
C ALA A 453 18.02 26.10 -12.46
N GLN A 454 19.30 25.84 -12.75
CA GLN A 454 19.87 24.50 -12.64
C GLN A 454 21.22 24.51 -11.95
N ILE A 455 21.53 23.41 -11.27
CA ILE A 455 22.82 23.15 -10.63
C ILE A 455 23.19 21.67 -10.80
N ASN A 456 24.47 21.39 -10.97
CA ASN A 456 24.99 20.02 -10.95
C ASN A 456 25.59 19.71 -9.59
N ALA A 457 25.38 18.49 -9.11
CA ALA A 457 26.03 18.01 -7.89
C ALA A 457 26.30 16.51 -7.98
N THR A 458 27.36 16.06 -7.31
CA THR A 458 27.80 14.66 -7.30
C THR A 458 27.89 14.22 -5.83
N PRO A 459 26.96 13.38 -5.33
CA PRO A 459 27.07 12.85 -3.98
C PRO A 459 28.28 11.91 -3.88
N THR A 460 28.97 11.97 -2.76
CA THR A 460 30.16 11.16 -2.48
C THR A 460 30.08 10.60 -1.07
N ILE A 461 30.62 9.39 -0.90
CA ILE A 461 30.79 8.79 0.43
C ILE A 461 31.97 9.47 1.12
N THR A 462 31.73 10.02 2.31
CA THR A 462 32.78 10.45 3.23
C THR A 462 32.82 9.46 4.37
N LYS A 463 33.98 8.82 4.58
CA LYS A 463 34.14 7.88 5.68
C LYS A 463 34.11 8.60 7.03
N LYS A 464 33.48 7.98 8.02
CA LYS A 464 33.43 8.42 9.40
C LYS A 464 34.49 7.67 10.20
N ASP A 465 35.37 8.42 10.87
CA ASP A 465 36.36 7.86 11.78
C ASP A 465 35.71 7.47 13.11
N THR A 466 36.04 6.27 13.59
CA THR A 466 35.57 5.71 14.86
C THR A 466 36.63 4.81 15.47
N ASP A 467 36.67 4.70 16.80
CA ASP A 467 37.60 3.78 17.46
C ASP A 467 37.05 2.36 17.37
N TRP A 468 35.75 2.20 17.69
CA TRP A 468 35.04 0.92 17.63
C TRP A 468 33.77 1.01 16.80
N LEU A 469 33.56 0.01 15.94
CA LEU A 469 32.34 -0.14 15.15
C LEU A 469 31.61 -1.41 15.56
N MET A 470 30.38 -1.29 16.02
CA MET A 470 29.49 -2.43 16.21
C MET A 470 28.52 -2.50 15.03
N LEU A 471 28.51 -3.65 14.35
CA LEU A 471 27.60 -3.97 13.27
C LEU A 471 26.60 -4.98 13.80
N MET A 472 25.34 -4.57 13.95
CA MET A 472 24.28 -5.42 14.47
C MET A 472 23.46 -5.95 13.29
N TYR A 473 23.43 -7.25 13.10
CA TYR A 473 22.63 -7.95 12.10
C TYR A 473 21.44 -8.58 12.84
N MET A 474 20.31 -7.87 12.81
CA MET A 474 19.20 -8.06 13.74
C MET A 474 17.96 -8.51 12.96
N ASP A 475 17.68 -9.80 12.99
CA ASP A 475 16.54 -10.40 12.32
C ASP A 475 15.40 -10.58 13.32
N GLY A 476 14.44 -9.65 13.28
CA GLY A 476 13.23 -9.68 14.09
C GLY A 476 12.00 -10.02 13.26
N ASP A 477 12.15 -10.61 12.07
CA ASP A 477 11.04 -11.08 11.26
C ASP A 477 10.47 -12.43 11.77
N ASN A 478 10.15 -12.47 13.08
CA ASN A 478 9.57 -13.60 13.78
C ASN A 478 9.06 -13.18 15.18
N ASN A 479 8.87 -14.14 16.08
CA ASN A 479 8.38 -13.91 17.45
C ASN A 479 9.35 -13.22 18.42
N LEU A 480 10.56 -12.84 17.98
CA LEU A 480 11.52 -12.03 18.73
C LEU A 480 11.51 -10.55 18.31
N HIS A 481 10.62 -10.14 17.39
CA HIS A 481 10.52 -8.76 16.89
C HIS A 481 10.63 -7.71 17.99
N ASP A 482 9.72 -7.76 18.97
CA ASP A 482 9.61 -6.71 19.98
C ASP A 482 10.89 -6.66 20.84
N GLN A 483 11.47 -7.81 21.17
CA GLN A 483 12.65 -7.94 22.02
C GLN A 483 13.90 -7.37 21.35
N ILE A 484 14.12 -7.75 20.09
CA ILE A 484 15.29 -7.29 19.33
C ILE A 484 15.15 -5.78 19.02
N PHE A 485 13.93 -5.27 18.81
CA PHE A 485 13.72 -3.83 18.70
C PHE A 485 14.06 -3.09 20.01
N LEU A 486 13.77 -3.67 21.18
CA LEU A 486 14.15 -3.09 22.47
C LEU A 486 15.67 -3.04 22.67
N ASP A 487 16.43 -4.01 22.16
CA ASP A 487 17.90 -3.98 22.20
C ASP A 487 18.45 -2.71 21.53
N MET A 488 17.83 -2.26 20.44
CA MET A 488 18.21 -0.98 19.82
C MET A 488 17.94 0.22 20.73
N ASN A 489 16.86 0.23 21.51
CA ASN A 489 16.65 1.27 22.52
C ASN A 489 17.66 1.16 23.68
N GLU A 490 18.05 -0.05 24.07
CA GLU A 490 19.13 -0.26 25.05
C GLU A 490 20.46 0.30 24.53
N VAL A 491 20.76 0.10 23.25
CA VAL A 491 21.93 0.67 22.58
C VAL A 491 21.90 2.20 22.62
N GLU A 492 20.77 2.84 22.30
CA GLU A 492 20.66 4.31 22.39
C GLU A 492 20.96 4.83 23.79
N TYR A 493 20.48 4.12 24.81
CA TYR A 493 20.74 4.46 26.20
C TYR A 493 22.19 4.19 26.61
N GLY A 494 22.75 3.05 26.24
CA GLY A 494 24.14 2.69 26.52
C GLY A 494 25.14 3.64 25.87
N LEU A 495 24.90 4.03 24.62
CA LEU A 495 25.69 5.06 23.94
C LEU A 495 25.58 6.41 24.65
N SER A 496 24.40 6.77 25.19
CA SER A 496 24.24 8.00 25.99
C SER A 496 25.09 8.01 27.27
N GLN A 497 25.51 6.84 27.78
CA GLN A 497 26.40 6.74 28.93
C GLN A 497 27.83 7.15 28.58
N ILE A 498 28.26 6.94 27.34
CA ILE A 498 29.64 7.16 26.89
C ILE A 498 29.81 8.31 25.91
N GLN A 499 28.73 8.90 25.40
CA GLN A 499 28.74 9.99 24.41
C GLN A 499 27.96 11.23 24.86
N ASN A 500 28.38 12.38 24.33
CA ASN A 500 27.68 13.65 24.45
C ASN A 500 26.56 13.76 23.40
N SER A 501 25.65 14.73 23.54
CA SER A 501 24.58 14.97 22.56
C SER A 501 25.07 15.31 21.15
N SER A 502 26.35 15.65 20.97
CA SER A 502 26.97 15.82 19.64
C SER A 502 27.38 14.50 18.98
N GLY A 503 27.34 13.37 19.70
CA GLY A 503 27.88 12.07 19.27
C GLY A 503 29.39 11.91 19.51
N ASP A 504 30.04 12.90 20.11
CA ASP A 504 31.44 12.80 20.53
C ASP A 504 31.56 12.01 21.84
N PRO A 505 32.65 11.25 22.05
CA PRO A 505 32.84 10.52 23.30
C PRO A 505 32.99 11.46 24.50
N LYS A 506 32.51 11.01 25.66
CA LYS A 506 32.80 11.62 26.97
C LYS A 506 34.26 11.40 27.34
N GLU A 507 34.72 12.15 28.35
CA GLU A 507 36.07 11.98 28.88
C GLU A 507 36.35 10.52 29.29
N ASN A 508 37.51 10.00 28.90
CA ASN A 508 37.98 8.62 29.12
C ASN A 508 37.25 7.52 28.32
N PHE A 509 36.32 7.85 27.43
CA PHE A 509 35.68 6.89 26.54
C PHE A 509 36.20 6.97 25.11
N ASP A 510 36.19 5.84 24.43
CA ASP A 510 36.44 5.74 22.99
C ASP A 510 35.19 6.19 22.21
N LYS A 511 35.41 6.63 20.98
CA LYS A 511 34.32 6.87 20.03
C LYS A 511 33.79 5.53 19.51
N VAL A 512 32.52 5.26 19.79
CA VAL A 512 31.81 4.05 19.34
C VAL A 512 30.73 4.43 18.34
N ASN A 513 30.70 3.78 17.18
CA ASN A 513 29.56 3.84 16.28
C ASN A 513 28.87 2.49 16.20
N VAL A 514 27.54 2.50 16.17
CA VAL A 514 26.71 1.30 16.05
C VAL A 514 25.83 1.47 14.83
N VAL A 515 25.85 0.47 13.96
CA VAL A 515 24.93 0.37 12.82
C VAL A 515 24.14 -0.92 12.94
N ALA A 516 22.82 -0.81 12.91
CA ALA A 516 21.92 -1.95 12.90
C ALA A 516 21.32 -2.14 11.51
N LEU A 517 21.42 -3.35 10.95
CA LEU A 517 20.52 -3.82 9.92
C LEU A 517 19.40 -4.57 10.64
N TRP A 518 18.28 -3.89 10.81
CA TRP A 518 17.08 -4.35 11.51
C TRP A 518 16.07 -4.85 10.49
N ASP A 519 15.55 -6.06 10.67
CA ASP A 519 14.44 -6.58 9.88
C ASP A 519 13.22 -6.86 10.75
N GLY A 520 12.12 -6.18 10.48
CA GLY A 520 10.93 -6.23 11.32
C GLY A 520 9.78 -7.03 10.69
N ALA A 521 9.24 -8.00 11.42
CA ALA A 521 7.99 -8.66 11.03
C ALA A 521 6.79 -7.72 10.77
N VAL A 522 5.94 -8.12 9.82
CA VAL A 522 4.56 -7.61 9.70
C VAL A 522 3.63 -8.40 10.63
N SER A 523 3.80 -9.71 10.66
CA SER A 523 3.09 -10.65 11.54
C SER A 523 3.70 -12.04 11.40
N TRP A 524 3.64 -12.85 12.46
CA TRP A 524 4.13 -14.23 12.47
C TRP A 524 3.07 -15.24 12.93
N GLU A 525 3.30 -16.52 12.66
CA GLU A 525 2.50 -17.61 13.24
C GLU A 525 2.98 -17.90 14.68
N GLY A 526 2.09 -17.74 15.65
CA GLY A 526 2.37 -17.99 17.07
C GLY A 526 1.18 -18.62 17.79
N THR A 527 1.18 -18.56 19.11
CA THR A 527 0.03 -18.97 19.93
C THR A 527 -0.54 -17.76 20.68
N ASP A 528 -1.87 -17.66 20.75
CA ASP A 528 -2.54 -16.67 21.59
C ASP A 528 -2.27 -16.93 23.09
N GLN A 529 -2.73 -16.03 23.95
CA GLN A 529 -2.62 -16.14 25.41
C GLN A 529 -3.25 -17.41 26.02
N ASN A 530 -3.99 -18.19 25.23
CA ASN A 530 -4.61 -19.45 25.62
C ASN A 530 -3.94 -20.67 24.95
N GLY A 531 -2.83 -20.49 24.22
CA GLY A 531 -2.11 -21.55 23.53
C GLY A 531 -2.69 -21.96 22.17
N ASN A 532 -3.68 -21.22 21.62
CA ASN A 532 -4.24 -21.54 20.30
C ASN A 532 -3.40 -20.93 19.19
N PRO A 533 -3.20 -21.61 18.03
CA PRO A 533 -2.55 -21.01 16.87
C PRO A 533 -3.20 -19.67 16.49
N ALA A 534 -2.39 -18.63 16.38
CA ALA A 534 -2.81 -17.26 16.08
C ALA A 534 -1.74 -16.56 15.26
N THR A 535 -2.18 -15.66 14.38
CA THR A 535 -1.29 -14.68 13.77
C THR A 535 -1.06 -13.57 14.79
N VAL A 536 0.21 -13.35 15.16
CA VAL A 536 0.61 -12.31 16.11
C VAL A 536 1.20 -11.15 15.32
N THR A 537 0.81 -9.93 15.66
CA THR A 537 1.35 -8.69 15.08
C THR A 537 2.31 -8.06 16.07
N PRO A 538 3.47 -7.52 15.63
CA PRO A 538 4.38 -6.82 16.52
C PRO A 538 3.71 -5.64 17.21
N GLN A 539 4.13 -5.37 18.44
CA GLN A 539 3.55 -4.31 19.27
C GLN A 539 4.33 -3.00 19.14
N ILE A 540 5.63 -3.11 18.85
CA ILE A 540 6.55 -1.99 18.70
C ILE A 540 7.43 -2.20 17.47
N GLY A 541 8.12 -1.16 17.04
CA GLY A 541 9.00 -1.23 15.88
C GLY A 541 8.27 -1.19 14.53
N PRO A 542 8.98 -0.80 13.45
CA PRO A 542 8.44 -0.86 12.11
C PRO A 542 8.61 -2.26 11.51
N SER A 543 7.74 -2.58 10.55
CA SER A 543 7.89 -3.74 9.67
C SER A 543 8.85 -3.44 8.51
N GLY A 544 9.52 -4.47 8.01
CA GLY A 544 10.48 -4.43 6.91
C GLY A 544 11.91 -4.16 7.38
N THR A 545 12.83 -4.18 6.41
CA THR A 545 14.26 -4.04 6.69
C THR A 545 14.73 -2.59 6.62
N TYR A 546 15.37 -2.15 7.70
CA TYR A 546 15.95 -0.83 7.89
C TYR A 546 17.44 -0.92 8.20
N LEU A 547 18.17 0.07 7.71
CA LEU A 547 19.56 0.30 8.09
C LEU A 547 19.66 1.54 8.97
N TYR A 548 19.96 1.38 10.25
CA TYR A 548 20.03 2.46 11.23
C TYR A 548 21.47 2.75 11.66
N GLU A 549 21.87 4.02 11.66
CA GLU A 549 22.98 4.49 12.49
C GLU A 549 22.41 4.93 13.85
N MET A 550 22.76 4.20 14.91
CA MET A 550 22.19 4.40 16.23
C MET A 550 22.62 5.74 16.84
N GLY A 551 21.64 6.50 17.31
CA GLY A 551 21.81 7.73 18.06
C GLY A 551 21.89 7.47 19.57
N ILE A 552 21.68 8.53 20.36
CA ILE A 552 21.64 8.43 21.82
C ILE A 552 20.28 8.84 22.38
N GLN A 553 19.90 8.21 23.50
CA GLN A 553 18.71 8.55 24.27
C GLN A 553 19.02 8.52 25.76
N SER A 554 19.05 9.68 26.42
CA SER A 554 19.48 9.77 27.83
C SER A 554 18.40 9.39 28.85
N SER A 555 17.14 9.30 28.44
CA SER A 555 16.03 8.90 29.29
C SER A 555 15.66 7.45 29.03
N TRP A 556 16.10 6.56 29.93
CA TRP A 556 15.60 5.19 30.01
C TRP A 556 14.30 5.17 30.80
N ASP A 557 13.25 4.58 30.23
CA ASP A 557 12.00 4.33 30.93
C ASP A 557 11.95 2.87 31.37
N SER A 558 12.28 2.57 32.62
CA SER A 558 12.29 1.18 33.11
C SER A 558 10.92 0.50 33.10
N ASN A 559 9.83 1.23 32.81
CA ASN A 559 8.47 0.71 32.68
C ASN A 559 8.08 0.58 31.20
N TYR A 560 8.85 -0.20 30.42
CA TYR A 560 8.49 -0.58 29.05
C TYR A 560 7.17 -1.36 29.05
N ALA A 561 6.05 -0.64 29.02
CA ALA A 561 4.78 -1.20 28.61
C ALA A 561 4.84 -1.33 27.09
N LEU A 562 4.47 -2.49 26.54
CA LEU A 562 4.52 -2.83 25.11
C LEU A 562 3.68 -1.91 24.18
N ASN A 563 3.26 -0.73 24.63
CA ASN A 563 2.55 0.30 23.87
C ASN A 563 2.92 1.74 24.33
N GLY A 564 4.06 1.92 25.01
CA GLY A 564 4.51 3.21 25.53
C GLY A 564 5.23 4.08 24.49
N PRO A 565 5.17 5.42 24.57
CA PRO A 565 5.93 6.31 23.68
C PRO A 565 7.47 6.16 23.78
N SER A 566 7.95 5.46 24.82
CA SER A 566 9.36 5.14 25.10
C SER A 566 9.95 3.99 24.27
N CYS A 567 9.14 3.26 23.49
CA CYS A 567 9.57 2.16 22.62
C CYS A 567 9.76 2.57 21.15
N ASN A 568 10.10 3.84 20.89
CA ASN A 568 10.45 4.33 19.56
C ASN A 568 11.94 4.69 19.55
N LEU A 569 12.61 4.48 18.41
CA LEU A 569 13.97 4.99 18.24
C LEU A 569 13.97 6.52 18.29
N ASN A 570 15.00 7.08 18.92
CA ASN A 570 15.19 8.51 19.07
C ASN A 570 15.40 9.19 17.69
N TYR A 571 15.01 10.45 17.55
CA TYR A 571 15.23 11.22 16.32
C TYR A 571 16.72 11.38 15.92
N ASN A 572 17.65 11.14 16.85
CA ASN A 572 19.08 11.10 16.58
C ASN A 572 19.53 9.80 15.91
N THR A 573 18.73 8.73 15.99
CA THR A 573 18.93 7.50 15.22
C THR A 573 18.52 7.75 13.78
N LYS A 574 19.45 7.52 12.86
CA LYS A 574 19.28 7.89 11.45
C LYS A 574 18.95 6.67 10.63
N ASN A 575 17.86 6.77 9.86
CA ASN A 575 17.57 5.81 8.80
C ASN A 575 18.53 6.08 7.62
N LEU A 576 19.43 5.15 7.37
CA LEU A 576 20.41 5.16 6.28
C LEU A 576 20.03 4.20 5.15
N SER A 577 18.83 3.63 5.15
CA SER A 577 18.40 2.63 4.15
C SER A 577 18.50 3.14 2.71
N TYR A 578 18.29 4.44 2.50
CA TYR A 578 18.47 5.06 1.18
C TYR A 578 19.93 5.06 0.66
N THR A 579 20.91 4.76 1.51
CA THR A 579 22.33 4.66 1.11
C THR A 579 22.72 3.25 0.63
N ALA A 580 21.80 2.30 0.75
CA ALA A 580 21.95 0.89 0.40
C ALA A 580 21.05 0.54 -0.79
N ASN A 581 21.58 0.61 -2.01
CA ASN A 581 20.81 0.36 -3.24
C ASN A 581 20.32 -1.10 -3.39
N TRP A 582 20.92 -2.04 -2.66
CA TRP A 582 20.48 -3.43 -2.55
C TRP A 582 19.25 -3.58 -1.63
N LEU A 583 18.95 -2.56 -0.82
CA LEU A 583 17.77 -2.50 0.04
C LEU A 583 16.69 -1.59 -0.58
N VAL A 584 17.06 -0.34 -0.90
CA VAL A 584 16.16 0.66 -1.51
C VAL A 584 16.70 1.07 -2.87
N SER A 585 16.01 0.67 -3.95
CA SER A 585 16.51 0.81 -5.32
C SER A 585 16.13 2.11 -6.04
N GLN A 586 15.25 2.93 -5.46
CA GLN A 586 14.68 4.10 -6.14
C GLN A 586 15.10 5.42 -5.48
N VAL A 587 15.43 6.42 -6.32
CA VAL A 587 15.61 7.80 -5.85
C VAL A 587 14.25 8.35 -5.41
N THR A 588 14.18 8.88 -4.21
CA THR A 588 12.95 9.36 -3.60
C THR A 588 13.14 10.76 -2.99
N ASN A 589 12.02 11.40 -2.66
CA ASN A 589 11.99 12.67 -1.94
C ASN A 589 11.46 12.52 -0.49
N THR A 590 11.31 11.26 -0.04
CA THR A 590 10.91 10.83 1.31
C THR A 590 12.14 10.29 2.05
N TYR A 591 12.37 10.76 3.28
CA TYR A 591 13.50 10.33 4.10
C TYR A 591 13.32 8.92 4.67
N ASP A 592 12.11 8.62 5.16
CA ASP A 592 11.82 7.34 5.80
C ASP A 592 11.51 6.26 4.75
N VAL A 593 12.55 5.52 4.37
CA VAL A 593 12.47 4.42 3.41
C VAL A 593 13.02 3.13 4.01
N HIS A 594 12.49 2.01 3.54
CA HIS A 594 12.88 0.66 3.91
C HIS A 594 12.70 -0.26 2.68
N GLY A 595 13.21 -1.48 2.79
CA GLY A 595 12.96 -2.55 1.84
C GLY A 595 12.57 -3.82 2.59
N GLU A 596 12.73 -4.96 1.92
CA GLU A 596 12.68 -6.29 2.54
C GLU A 596 13.93 -7.03 2.08
N ALA A 597 14.77 -7.48 3.01
CA ALA A 597 15.98 -8.23 2.71
C ALA A 597 15.88 -9.62 3.34
N ASP A 598 16.24 -10.64 2.58
CA ASP A 598 16.34 -12.00 3.10
C ASP A 598 17.51 -12.08 4.09
N MET A 599 17.23 -12.01 5.39
CA MET A 599 18.23 -11.98 6.45
C MET A 599 18.92 -13.35 6.62
N GLY A 600 18.28 -14.42 6.16
CA GLY A 600 18.86 -15.76 6.02
C GLY A 600 19.83 -15.90 4.83
N ASN A 601 19.95 -14.90 3.96
CA ASN A 601 20.78 -14.95 2.76
C ASN A 601 22.19 -14.39 3.01
N LYS A 602 23.21 -15.21 2.73
CA LYS A 602 24.63 -14.81 2.76
C LYS A 602 24.89 -13.49 2.01
N GLN A 603 24.23 -13.25 0.88
CA GLN A 603 24.45 -12.05 0.08
C GLN A 603 24.00 -10.77 0.81
N THR A 604 22.98 -10.85 1.66
CA THR A 604 22.53 -9.73 2.50
C THR A 604 23.63 -9.34 3.49
N LEU A 605 24.21 -10.32 4.20
CA LEU A 605 25.35 -10.09 5.08
C LEU A 605 26.58 -9.51 4.34
N ILE A 606 26.92 -10.04 3.15
CA ILE A 606 28.00 -9.49 2.31
C ILE A 606 27.74 -8.02 1.96
N ASN A 607 26.51 -7.70 1.58
CA ASN A 607 26.12 -6.34 1.21
C ASN A 607 26.23 -5.38 2.40
N PHE A 608 25.80 -5.80 3.59
CA PHE A 608 25.90 -5.02 4.81
C PHE A 608 27.36 -4.76 5.23
N LEU A 609 28.20 -5.79 5.22
CA LEU A 609 29.62 -5.67 5.57
C LEU A 609 30.39 -4.78 4.59
N ASN A 610 30.12 -4.91 3.28
CA ASN A 610 30.69 -4.01 2.27
C ASN A 610 30.18 -2.56 2.41
N TRP A 611 28.89 -2.40 2.74
CA TRP A 611 28.30 -1.10 3.00
C TRP A 611 28.99 -0.39 4.17
N ALA A 612 29.26 -1.11 5.26
CA ALA A 612 29.90 -0.58 6.46
C ALA A 612 31.37 -0.22 6.22
N THR A 613 32.15 -1.13 5.64
CA THR A 613 33.58 -0.90 5.35
C THR A 613 33.82 0.23 4.34
N ALA A 614 32.84 0.52 3.48
CA ALA A 614 32.88 1.68 2.59
C ALA A 614 32.68 3.03 3.32
N ARG A 615 32.10 3.03 4.52
CA ARG A 615 31.63 4.24 5.24
C ARG A 615 32.34 4.53 6.55
N TYR A 616 33.03 3.55 7.14
CA TYR A 616 33.73 3.75 8.40
C TYR A 616 35.23 3.48 8.23
N ASN A 617 36.04 4.32 8.88
CA ASN A 617 37.43 4.02 9.21
C ASN A 617 37.45 3.64 10.70
N VAL A 618 37.96 2.46 11.00
CA VAL A 618 37.93 1.89 12.35
C VAL A 618 39.35 1.73 12.87
N ASP A 619 39.66 2.31 14.03
CA ASP A 619 41.02 2.31 14.60
C ASP A 619 41.30 1.06 15.46
N LYS A 620 40.38 0.68 16.36
CA LYS A 620 40.61 -0.39 17.35
C LYS A 620 39.97 -1.72 16.98
N GLY A 621 38.73 -1.73 16.49
CA GLY A 621 38.09 -3.00 16.13
C GLY A 621 36.63 -2.94 15.71
N ILE A 622 36.23 -3.96 14.94
CA ILE A 622 34.84 -4.18 14.53
C ILE A 622 34.25 -5.36 15.30
N ILE A 623 33.08 -5.17 15.88
CA ILE A 623 32.27 -6.22 16.51
C ILE A 623 31.08 -6.50 15.59
N LEU A 624 30.96 -7.74 15.11
CA LEU A 624 29.79 -8.19 14.35
C LEU A 624 28.85 -8.93 15.29
N GLN A 625 27.68 -8.36 15.54
CA GLN A 625 26.65 -8.87 16.42
C GLN A 625 25.52 -9.50 15.59
N PHE A 626 25.04 -10.66 16.02
CA PHE A 626 23.84 -11.31 15.49
C PHE A 626 22.80 -11.43 16.60
N SER A 627 21.58 -10.94 16.35
CA SER A 627 20.40 -11.13 17.22
C SER A 627 19.33 -11.85 16.43
N ASP A 628 18.90 -12.99 16.94
CA ASP A 628 17.66 -13.71 16.61
C ASP A 628 17.62 -15.06 17.37
N HIS A 629 16.78 -15.99 16.95
CA HIS A 629 16.92 -17.41 17.22
C HIS A 629 18.28 -17.95 16.79
N GLY A 630 18.67 -19.00 17.50
CA GLY A 630 19.85 -19.79 17.20
C GLY A 630 19.57 -21.28 17.33
N GLY A 631 20.33 -22.09 16.62
CA GLY A 631 20.20 -23.55 16.66
C GLY A 631 21.50 -24.32 16.74
N GLY A 632 22.63 -23.61 16.90
CA GLY A 632 23.97 -24.16 16.81
C GLY A 632 24.46 -24.29 15.37
N PRO A 633 25.56 -25.02 15.15
CA PRO A 633 26.37 -24.89 13.94
C PRO A 633 25.66 -25.35 12.66
N ARG A 634 24.60 -26.18 12.76
CA ARG A 634 23.64 -26.51 11.68
C ARG A 634 22.51 -27.46 12.13
N SER A 635 21.28 -27.31 11.60
CA SER A 635 20.38 -28.40 11.13
C SER A 635 18.94 -27.95 10.77
N VAL A 636 18.49 -28.26 9.55
CA VAL A 636 17.06 -28.52 9.25
C VAL A 636 16.74 -30.00 9.52
N ARG A 637 15.70 -30.28 10.30
CA ARG A 637 15.28 -31.65 10.65
C ARG A 637 14.55 -32.34 9.49
N TYR A 638 15.17 -33.38 8.92
CA TYR A 638 14.50 -34.32 8.01
C TYR A 638 14.36 -35.68 8.69
N VAL A 639 13.18 -36.28 8.64
CA VAL A 639 12.93 -37.65 9.11
C VAL A 639 12.44 -38.50 7.95
N GLN A 640 13.09 -39.65 7.78
CA GLN A 640 12.64 -40.71 6.89
C GLN A 640 11.53 -41.51 7.58
N THR A 641 10.35 -41.56 6.97
CA THR A 641 9.27 -42.43 7.45
C THR A 641 9.56 -43.91 7.13
N LYS A 642 8.86 -44.82 7.81
CA LYS A 642 8.94 -46.29 7.57
C LYS A 642 8.74 -46.71 6.12
N ASP A 643 8.13 -45.88 5.28
CA ASP A 643 7.89 -46.13 3.85
C ASP A 643 8.82 -45.35 2.90
N GLY A 644 9.93 -44.81 3.41
CA GLY A 644 10.99 -44.19 2.62
C GLY A 644 10.68 -42.78 2.11
N ARG A 645 9.71 -42.09 2.72
CA ARG A 645 9.46 -40.67 2.44
C ARG A 645 10.31 -39.80 3.35
N THR A 646 10.99 -38.82 2.76
CA THR A 646 11.67 -37.76 3.51
C THR A 646 10.63 -36.70 3.92
N ILE A 647 10.41 -36.54 5.21
CA ILE A 647 9.52 -35.52 5.79
C ILE A 647 10.39 -34.49 6.51
N LYS A 648 10.29 -33.21 6.14
CA LYS A 648 10.79 -32.10 6.97
C LYS A 648 9.93 -32.07 8.25
N ILE A 649 10.52 -32.34 9.42
CA ILE A 649 9.74 -32.31 10.67
C ILE A 649 9.64 -30.88 11.17
N GLY A 650 8.38 -30.41 11.20
CA GLY A 650 7.86 -29.38 12.10
C GLY A 650 8.31 -27.97 11.78
N ASP A 651 7.32 -27.12 11.49
CA ASP A 651 7.47 -25.69 11.30
C ASP A 651 7.97 -24.94 12.55
N THR A 652 8.07 -25.59 13.71
CA THR A 652 8.37 -24.90 14.99
C THR A 652 9.41 -25.57 15.89
N SER A 653 9.97 -26.74 15.56
CA SER A 653 10.94 -27.45 16.44
C SER A 653 12.15 -28.07 15.73
N GLY A 654 12.34 -27.75 14.44
CA GLY A 654 13.38 -28.33 13.58
C GLY A 654 14.21 -27.33 12.77
N ARG A 655 14.05 -26.03 13.02
CA ARG A 655 14.84 -24.95 12.41
C ARG A 655 16.06 -24.77 13.31
N ARG A 656 17.29 -25.01 12.84
CA ARG A 656 18.52 -24.82 13.65
C ARG A 656 19.62 -24.18 12.79
N ALA A 657 19.81 -22.89 12.97
CA ALA A 657 20.77 -22.03 12.27
C ALA A 657 20.67 -20.61 12.89
N LEU A 658 21.31 -19.60 12.30
CA LEU A 658 21.31 -18.19 12.74
C LEU A 658 20.27 -17.39 11.93
N CYS A 659 19.67 -16.35 12.51
CA CYS A 659 18.83 -15.35 11.81
C CYS A 659 17.77 -15.98 10.88
N TRP A 660 16.69 -16.46 11.49
CA TRP A 660 15.52 -17.06 10.90
C TRP A 660 14.51 -15.99 10.44
N ASP A 661 14.52 -15.80 9.13
CA ASP A 661 13.66 -14.85 8.44
C ASP A 661 12.38 -15.57 7.98
N GLU A 662 11.26 -15.32 8.65
CA GLU A 662 10.01 -16.03 8.38
C GLU A 662 9.37 -15.65 7.05
N SER A 663 9.41 -14.38 6.66
CA SER A 663 8.81 -13.89 5.41
C SER A 663 9.60 -14.32 4.17
N SER A 664 10.89 -14.65 4.29
CA SER A 664 11.76 -15.12 3.20
C SER A 664 11.74 -16.64 3.00
N ASN A 665 10.57 -17.27 3.13
CA ASN A 665 10.38 -18.73 3.12
C ASN A 665 11.06 -19.44 4.30
N SER A 666 11.13 -18.78 5.46
CA SER A 666 11.81 -19.32 6.65
C SER A 666 13.28 -19.66 6.38
N ASN A 667 13.97 -18.78 5.64
CA ASN A 667 15.39 -18.94 5.33
C ASN A 667 16.24 -18.65 6.57
N PHE A 668 17.50 -19.08 6.57
CA PHE A 668 18.39 -18.91 7.72
C PHE A 668 19.86 -18.91 7.31
N LEU A 669 20.69 -18.17 8.06
CA LEU A 669 22.14 -18.14 7.91
C LEU A 669 22.79 -19.36 8.56
N LYS A 670 23.58 -20.10 7.79
CA LYS A 670 24.43 -21.17 8.34
C LYS A 670 25.75 -20.58 8.82
N THR A 671 26.42 -21.23 9.77
CA THR A 671 27.77 -20.85 10.21
C THR A 671 28.74 -20.70 9.04
N LYS A 672 28.69 -21.63 8.07
CA LYS A 672 29.50 -21.53 6.85
C LYS A 672 29.20 -20.28 6.03
N ASP A 673 27.93 -19.89 5.90
CA ASP A 673 27.53 -18.69 5.15
C ASP A 673 28.15 -17.43 5.76
N VAL A 674 28.18 -17.33 7.09
CA VAL A 674 28.85 -16.24 7.82
C VAL A 674 30.34 -16.21 7.51
N SER A 675 31.04 -17.36 7.60
CA SER A 675 32.49 -17.41 7.32
C SER A 675 32.83 -17.08 5.86
N GLU A 676 31.99 -17.51 4.91
CA GLU A 676 32.15 -17.19 3.49
C GLU A 676 31.90 -15.70 3.22
N ALA A 677 30.92 -15.09 3.89
CA ALA A 677 30.69 -13.65 3.81
C ALA A 677 31.91 -12.87 4.32
N LEU A 678 32.43 -13.24 5.50
CA LEU A 678 33.61 -12.60 6.10
C LEU A 678 34.85 -12.74 5.22
N ALA A 679 35.08 -13.92 4.64
CA ALA A 679 36.16 -14.14 3.68
C ALA A 679 36.02 -13.22 2.45
N GLN A 680 34.80 -13.14 1.90
CA GLN A 680 34.53 -12.38 0.69
C GLN A 680 34.62 -10.87 0.91
N THR A 681 34.33 -10.37 2.11
CA THR A 681 34.46 -8.95 2.46
C THR A 681 35.82 -8.59 3.07
N GLY A 682 36.78 -9.53 3.07
CA GLY A 682 38.18 -9.25 3.39
C GLY A 682 38.54 -9.26 4.88
N PHE A 683 37.67 -9.79 5.75
CA PHE A 683 37.95 -9.97 7.18
C PHE A 683 38.86 -11.19 7.41
N VAL A 684 40.07 -11.18 6.86
CA VAL A 684 41.03 -12.29 6.94
C VAL A 684 42.41 -11.79 7.35
N GLY A 685 43.26 -12.69 7.86
CA GLY A 685 44.65 -12.36 8.21
C GLY A 685 44.73 -11.30 9.31
N ASP A 686 45.33 -10.15 9.00
CA ASP A 686 45.47 -9.02 9.95
C ASP A 686 44.20 -8.15 10.04
N ASN A 687 43.24 -8.32 9.14
CA ASN A 687 41.99 -7.57 9.09
C ASN A 687 40.84 -8.27 9.82
N LYS A 688 41.11 -9.17 10.76
CA LYS A 688 40.06 -9.89 11.50
C LYS A 688 39.15 -8.94 12.25
N LEU A 689 37.88 -9.33 12.37
CA LEU A 689 36.97 -8.73 13.34
C LEU A 689 37.57 -8.84 14.75
N ALA A 690 37.29 -7.86 15.59
CA ALA A 690 37.65 -7.95 17.00
C ALA A 690 36.83 -9.06 17.67
N MET A 691 35.53 -9.12 17.39
CA MET A 691 34.65 -10.11 17.98
C MET A 691 33.49 -10.45 17.04
N ILE A 692 33.13 -11.72 16.98
CA ILE A 692 31.79 -12.15 16.57
C ILE A 692 30.99 -12.35 17.85
N LEU A 693 29.91 -11.59 18.01
CA LEU A 693 29.01 -11.65 19.16
C LEU A 693 27.69 -12.27 18.71
N MET A 694 27.34 -13.39 19.33
CA MET A 694 26.17 -14.19 19.00
C MET A 694 25.19 -14.08 20.15
N ASP A 695 24.26 -13.13 20.03
CA ASP A 695 23.08 -13.01 20.89
C ASP A 695 21.98 -13.93 20.34
N VAL A 696 22.34 -15.20 20.23
CA VAL A 696 21.52 -16.27 19.69
C VAL A 696 21.73 -17.53 20.52
N CYS A 697 20.76 -18.43 20.51
CA CYS A 697 20.88 -19.73 21.17
C CYS A 697 21.98 -20.60 20.53
N LEU A 698 22.73 -21.32 21.37
CA LEU A 698 23.63 -22.41 20.96
C LEU A 698 24.80 -21.99 20.05
N GLY A 699 25.17 -20.71 19.98
CA GLY A 699 26.26 -20.20 19.14
C GLY A 699 27.68 -20.50 19.63
N SER A 700 27.85 -21.09 20.82
CA SER A 700 29.17 -21.43 21.39
C SER A 700 29.50 -22.91 21.18
N SER A 701 29.70 -23.30 19.92
CA SER A 701 30.20 -24.62 19.55
C SER A 701 31.64 -24.56 19.03
N ILE A 702 32.39 -25.66 19.12
CA ILE A 702 33.73 -25.75 18.52
C ILE A 702 33.64 -25.70 16.99
N GLU A 703 32.55 -26.17 16.41
CA GLU A 703 32.30 -26.06 14.98
C GLU A 703 32.20 -24.59 14.56
N ASP A 704 31.46 -23.76 15.30
CA ASP A 704 31.38 -22.31 15.06
C ASP A 704 32.75 -21.65 15.29
N ALA A 705 33.39 -21.93 16.43
CA ALA A 705 34.69 -21.35 16.77
C ALA A 705 35.76 -21.69 15.72
N TYR A 706 35.83 -22.94 15.27
CA TYR A 706 36.78 -23.38 14.25
C TYR A 706 36.48 -22.79 12.88
N GLN A 707 35.19 -22.65 12.53
CA GLN A 707 34.76 -22.02 11.28
C GLN A 707 35.13 -20.52 11.26
N PHE A 708 35.11 -19.84 12.41
CA PHE A 708 35.34 -18.40 12.53
C PHE A 708 36.79 -17.98 12.85
N LYS A 709 37.67 -18.92 13.19
CA LYS A 709 39.02 -18.63 13.71
C LYS A 709 39.91 -17.77 12.81
N ASP A 710 39.67 -17.80 11.50
CA ASP A 710 40.45 -17.04 10.53
C ASP A 710 39.88 -15.63 10.28
N TYR A 711 38.71 -15.33 10.85
CA TYR A 711 37.94 -14.13 10.54
C TYR A 711 37.67 -13.20 11.73
N ALA A 712 37.79 -13.72 12.96
CA ALA A 712 37.64 -12.94 14.18
C ALA A 712 38.73 -13.29 15.20
N GLN A 713 38.99 -12.37 16.14
CA GLN A 713 39.88 -12.63 17.26
C GLN A 713 39.14 -13.42 18.34
N TYR A 714 37.98 -12.93 18.79
CA TYR A 714 37.15 -13.60 19.80
C TYR A 714 35.77 -14.02 19.27
N LEU A 715 35.22 -15.09 19.84
CA LEU A 715 33.81 -15.46 19.74
C LEU A 715 33.15 -15.25 21.10
N ALA A 716 32.06 -14.48 21.13
CA ALA A 716 31.23 -14.26 22.31
C ALA A 716 29.85 -14.87 22.07
N ALA A 717 29.53 -15.97 22.74
CA ALA A 717 28.33 -16.74 22.45
C ALA A 717 27.87 -17.57 23.66
N SER A 718 26.63 -18.07 23.61
CA SER A 718 26.13 -19.04 24.58
C SER A 718 26.21 -20.47 24.04
N PRO A 719 26.74 -21.44 24.82
CA PRO A 719 26.61 -22.86 24.52
C PRO A 719 25.18 -23.40 24.75
N ASN A 720 24.29 -22.59 25.33
CA ASN A 720 22.89 -22.91 25.59
C ASN A 720 21.92 -21.93 24.90
N THR A 721 20.63 -22.09 25.18
CA THR A 721 19.62 -21.06 24.99
C THR A 721 19.97 -19.77 25.74
N ILE A 722 19.66 -18.63 25.13
CA ILE A 722 19.74 -17.30 25.74
C ILE A 722 18.30 -16.85 26.05
N PRO A 723 18.02 -16.18 27.19
CA PRO A 723 16.71 -15.61 27.45
C PRO A 723 16.33 -14.58 26.39
N GLY A 724 15.06 -14.46 26.03
CA GLY A 724 14.62 -13.58 24.93
C GLY A 724 14.96 -12.08 25.09
N ALA A 725 15.38 -11.64 26.28
CA ALA A 725 15.88 -10.28 26.51
C ALA A 725 17.37 -10.07 26.15
N GLY A 726 18.06 -11.10 25.65
CA GLY A 726 19.42 -10.98 25.09
C GLY A 726 20.50 -10.49 26.07
N LEU A 727 21.46 -9.73 25.55
CA LEU A 727 22.48 -9.05 26.34
C LEU A 727 22.01 -7.69 26.87
N ASP A 728 22.52 -7.27 28.04
CA ASP A 728 22.30 -5.90 28.52
C ASP A 728 23.15 -4.86 27.75
N TYR A 729 22.58 -4.32 26.66
CA TYR A 729 23.26 -3.29 25.85
C TYR A 729 23.34 -1.93 26.57
N LYS A 730 22.58 -1.72 27.65
CA LYS A 730 22.64 -0.47 28.45
C LYS A 730 23.99 -0.29 29.12
N THR A 731 24.56 -1.37 29.65
CA THR A 731 25.83 -1.33 30.39
C THR A 731 27.02 -1.79 29.55
N LEU A 732 26.80 -2.55 28.47
CA LEU A 732 27.85 -3.06 27.59
C LEU A 732 28.80 -1.95 27.11
N PHE A 733 28.26 -0.82 26.64
CA PHE A 733 29.08 0.26 26.06
C PHE A 733 29.99 0.95 27.06
N THR A 734 29.73 0.83 28.37
CA THR A 734 30.60 1.40 29.40
C THR A 734 31.98 0.72 29.47
N ALA A 735 32.14 -0.45 28.83
CA ALA A 735 33.43 -1.12 28.70
C ALA A 735 34.41 -0.40 27.75
N PHE A 736 33.92 0.46 26.85
CA PHE A 736 34.69 1.06 25.75
C PHE A 736 35.42 2.33 26.21
N THR A 737 36.26 2.17 27.23
CA THR A 737 37.14 3.23 27.73
C THR A 737 38.38 3.38 26.86
N THR A 738 39.06 4.52 26.91
CA THR A 738 40.31 4.78 26.16
C THR A 738 41.43 3.77 26.47
N SER A 739 41.43 3.18 27.66
CA SER A 739 42.35 2.13 28.10
C SER A 739 41.82 0.70 27.91
N ALA A 740 40.60 0.54 27.37
CA ALA A 740 40.00 -0.75 27.16
C ALA A 740 40.77 -1.56 26.13
N THR A 741 40.90 -2.85 26.42
CA THR A 741 41.37 -3.87 25.49
C THR A 741 40.19 -4.75 25.10
N LEU A 742 40.31 -5.49 24.00
CA LEU A 742 39.32 -6.49 23.62
C LEU A 742 39.07 -7.53 24.74
N ASP A 743 40.13 -7.89 25.49
CA ASP A 743 40.05 -8.77 26.66
C ASP A 743 39.18 -8.18 27.77
N SER A 744 39.40 -6.91 28.15
CA SER A 744 38.58 -6.25 29.17
C SER A 744 37.13 -6.05 28.73
N ILE A 745 36.88 -5.81 27.44
CA ILE A 745 35.52 -5.72 26.88
C ILE A 745 34.82 -7.08 26.99
N GLY A 746 35.50 -8.17 26.58
CA GLY A 746 34.96 -9.53 26.71
C GLY A 746 34.64 -9.90 28.17
N LYS A 747 35.53 -9.54 29.11
CA LYS A 747 35.29 -9.75 30.55
C LYS A 747 34.04 -9.02 31.03
N HIS A 748 33.87 -7.78 30.58
CA HIS A 748 32.73 -6.94 30.94
C HIS A 748 31.42 -7.55 30.46
N ILE A 749 31.36 -8.00 29.20
CA ILE A 749 30.16 -8.65 28.63
C ILE A 749 29.70 -9.83 29.51
N VAL A 750 30.58 -10.75 29.87
CA VAL A 750 30.23 -11.90 30.74
C VAL A 750 29.86 -11.47 32.15
N THR A 751 30.49 -10.41 32.67
CA THR A 751 30.20 -9.88 34.01
C THR A 751 28.80 -9.27 34.08
N GLU A 752 28.40 -8.50 33.07
CA GLU A 752 27.07 -7.91 32.97
C GLU A 752 26.02 -8.98 32.72
N TYR A 753 26.29 -9.94 31.84
CA TYR A 753 25.39 -11.08 31.60
C TYR A 753 25.11 -11.87 32.89
N LYS A 754 26.16 -12.16 33.66
CA LYS A 754 26.04 -12.73 35.00
C LYS A 754 25.18 -11.85 35.91
N THR A 755 25.41 -10.54 35.92
CA THR A 755 24.68 -9.60 36.79
C THR A 755 23.20 -9.55 36.44
N GLN A 756 22.87 -9.53 35.15
CA GLN A 756 21.51 -9.53 34.61
C GLN A 756 20.75 -10.81 34.97
N TYR A 757 21.40 -11.97 34.84
CA TYR A 757 20.74 -13.26 34.94
C TYR A 757 21.03 -14.06 36.21
N THR A 758 21.82 -13.53 37.16
CA THR A 758 21.97 -14.18 38.48
C THR A 758 20.65 -14.07 39.24
N THR A 759 19.90 -15.16 39.26
CA THR A 759 18.59 -15.20 39.90
C THR A 759 18.71 -15.66 41.36
N GLY A 760 18.45 -14.77 42.31
CA GLY A 760 18.39 -15.13 43.75
C GLY A 760 17.26 -16.12 44.10
N VAL A 761 16.36 -16.40 43.17
CA VAL A 761 15.14 -17.20 43.34
C VAL A 761 15.42 -18.72 43.37
N TYR A 762 16.43 -19.21 42.65
CA TYR A 762 16.75 -20.64 42.55
C TYR A 762 17.74 -21.13 43.63
N ASN A 763 18.16 -20.24 44.52
CA ASN A 763 18.86 -20.61 45.77
C ASN A 763 17.92 -21.14 46.86
N ASN A 764 16.61 -21.24 46.59
CA ASN A 764 15.65 -21.79 47.53
C ASN A 764 15.40 -23.28 47.22
N TYR A 765 16.10 -24.16 47.95
CA TYR A 765 15.86 -25.61 47.93
C TYR A 765 14.38 -25.96 48.02
N ALA A 766 13.59 -25.18 48.78
CA ALA A 766 12.17 -25.41 48.96
C ALA A 766 11.35 -25.26 47.68
N PHE A 767 11.80 -24.50 46.67
CA PHE A 767 11.11 -24.41 45.37
C PHE A 767 11.35 -25.66 44.54
N TRP A 768 12.60 -26.12 44.43
CA TRP A 768 12.91 -27.38 43.74
C TRP A 768 12.35 -28.60 44.47
N ASP A 769 12.43 -28.65 45.81
CA ASP A 769 11.78 -29.69 46.61
C ASP A 769 10.26 -29.61 46.49
N ALA A 770 9.65 -28.42 46.39
CA ALA A 770 8.20 -28.29 46.17
C ALA A 770 7.80 -28.73 44.76
N VAL A 771 8.57 -28.41 43.71
CA VAL A 771 8.33 -28.91 42.35
C VAL A 771 8.49 -30.44 42.30
N LEU A 772 9.54 -30.99 42.92
CA LEU A 772 9.79 -32.43 42.99
C LEU A 772 8.79 -33.17 43.91
N GLN A 773 8.27 -32.54 44.98
CA GLN A 773 7.25 -33.13 45.87
C GLN A 773 5.82 -32.93 45.36
N GLN A 774 5.53 -31.84 44.66
CA GLN A 774 4.22 -31.60 44.03
C GLN A 774 4.02 -32.52 42.81
N TYR A 775 5.12 -33.05 42.25
CA TYR A 775 5.14 -34.08 41.22
C TYR A 775 5.78 -35.39 41.69
N ASP A 776 5.58 -35.77 42.97
CA ASP A 776 5.46 -37.20 43.25
C ASP A 776 4.28 -37.64 42.37
N PHE A 777 4.55 -38.35 41.27
CA PHE A 777 3.64 -38.47 40.14
C PHE A 777 2.24 -38.96 40.52
N GLY A 778 1.99 -39.41 41.76
CA GLY A 778 0.67 -39.62 42.35
C GLY A 778 -0.17 -40.69 41.66
N VAL A 779 0.37 -41.20 40.57
CA VAL A 779 -0.14 -42.14 39.63
C VAL A 779 0.79 -43.32 39.80
N ASP A 780 0.29 -44.37 40.44
CA ASP A 780 0.93 -45.66 40.33
C ASP A 780 0.91 -46.03 38.84
N LEU A 781 2.04 -45.91 38.15
CA LEU A 781 2.14 -46.20 36.73
C LEU A 781 1.60 -47.60 36.43
N ASN A 782 1.72 -48.54 37.37
CA ASN A 782 1.20 -49.90 37.24
C ASN A 782 -0.33 -49.99 37.25
N SER A 783 -1.03 -48.90 37.60
CA SER A 783 -2.50 -48.80 37.62
C SER A 783 -3.11 -48.21 36.34
N LEU A 784 -2.28 -47.69 35.42
CA LEU A 784 -2.70 -47.15 34.14
C LEU A 784 -2.55 -48.15 33.00
N THR A 785 -3.33 -47.98 31.93
CA THR A 785 -3.09 -48.72 30.67
C THR A 785 -1.82 -48.22 29.97
N PRO A 786 -1.17 -49.01 29.10
CA PRO A 786 0.05 -48.59 28.41
C PRO A 786 -0.06 -47.25 27.65
N GLU A 787 -1.23 -46.97 27.07
CA GLU A 787 -1.50 -45.73 26.32
C GLU A 787 -1.68 -44.51 27.26
N GLU A 788 -2.25 -44.71 28.44
CA GLU A 788 -2.37 -43.68 29.49
C GLU A 788 -1.02 -43.43 30.19
N GLN A 789 -0.20 -44.48 30.36
CA GLN A 789 1.18 -44.34 30.84
C GLN A 789 2.00 -43.50 29.87
N GLU A 790 1.93 -43.79 28.57
CA GLU A 790 2.64 -43.06 27.53
C GLU A 790 2.22 -41.58 27.48
N THR A 791 0.91 -41.31 27.59
CA THR A 791 0.38 -39.94 27.64
C THR A 791 0.81 -39.18 28.90
N ALA A 792 0.77 -39.83 30.07
CA ALA A 792 1.18 -39.24 31.33
C ALA A 792 2.69 -38.96 31.37
N ILE A 793 3.51 -39.90 30.87
CA ILE A 793 4.96 -39.74 30.73
C ILE A 793 5.27 -38.62 29.74
N THR A 794 4.57 -38.55 28.61
CA THR A 794 4.79 -37.51 27.60
C THR A 794 4.42 -36.12 28.11
N SER A 795 3.30 -35.96 28.81
CA SER A 795 2.91 -34.68 29.43
C SER A 795 3.86 -34.28 30.55
N ALA A 796 4.30 -35.23 31.39
CA ALA A 796 5.29 -35.00 32.43
C ALA A 796 6.65 -34.58 31.86
N LEU A 797 7.11 -35.23 30.79
CA LEU A 797 8.33 -34.87 30.09
C LEU A 797 8.21 -33.49 29.44
N ASN A 798 7.06 -33.16 28.85
CA ASN A 798 6.83 -31.83 28.27
C ASN A 798 6.82 -30.72 29.33
N GLU A 799 6.23 -30.94 30.50
CA GLU A 799 6.28 -29.98 31.61
C GLU A 799 7.70 -29.87 32.20
N LEU A 800 8.43 -30.98 32.36
CA LEU A 800 9.84 -30.98 32.78
C LEU A 800 10.75 -30.27 31.76
N ILE A 801 10.51 -30.46 30.46
CA ILE A 801 11.20 -29.75 29.38
C ILE A 801 10.91 -28.25 29.46
N TRP A 802 9.66 -27.86 29.70
CA TRP A 802 9.28 -26.46 29.92
C TRP A 802 9.96 -25.85 31.16
N TYR A 803 10.03 -26.58 32.27
CA TYR A 803 10.77 -26.15 33.47
C TYR A 803 12.29 -26.18 33.29
N SER A 804 12.79 -26.98 32.34
CA SER A 804 14.21 -27.02 31.94
C SER A 804 14.63 -25.77 31.16
N GLU A 805 13.70 -25.20 30.38
CA GLU A 805 13.90 -23.94 29.65
C GLU A 805 13.88 -22.71 30.60
N LEU A 806 13.47 -22.90 31.87
CA LEU A 806 13.44 -21.87 32.89
C LEU A 806 14.71 -21.85 33.77
N GLY A 807 15.78 -21.21 33.27
CA GLY A 807 16.66 -20.45 34.16
C GLY A 807 18.12 -20.92 34.34
N ILE A 808 18.68 -21.74 33.45
CA ILE A 808 20.13 -22.00 33.43
C ILE A 808 20.73 -21.45 32.14
N THR A 809 21.00 -20.13 32.15
CA THR A 809 21.64 -19.46 31.03
C THR A 809 23.16 -19.38 31.18
N THR A 810 23.86 -19.26 30.06
CA THR A 810 25.31 -19.26 29.97
C THR A 810 25.85 -18.28 28.95
N PHE A 811 27.09 -17.86 29.12
CA PHE A 811 27.76 -17.03 28.11
C PHE A 811 29.28 -17.20 28.21
N THR A 812 29.94 -17.25 27.05
CA THR A 812 31.36 -17.59 26.93
C THR A 812 32.06 -16.67 25.95
N ILE A 813 33.27 -16.23 26.31
CA ILE A 813 34.25 -15.55 25.45
C ILE A 813 35.38 -16.53 25.15
N THR A 814 35.56 -16.82 23.87
CA THR A 814 36.54 -17.77 23.35
C THR A 814 37.59 -17.05 22.52
N ASP A 815 38.87 -17.26 22.83
CA ASP A 815 40.02 -16.83 22.03
C ASP A 815 40.22 -17.77 20.84
N LEU A 816 39.85 -17.28 19.65
CA LEU A 816 39.85 -18.10 18.45
C LEU A 816 41.26 -18.46 17.95
N SER A 817 42.29 -17.74 18.40
CA SER A 817 43.69 -18.07 18.09
C SER A 817 44.14 -19.42 18.67
N LYS A 818 43.40 -19.95 19.67
CA LYS A 818 43.71 -21.18 20.40
C LYS A 818 42.92 -22.40 19.92
N ILE A 819 41.97 -22.21 19.02
CA ILE A 819 41.03 -23.27 18.62
C ILE A 819 41.70 -24.42 17.85
N ASN A 820 42.80 -24.16 17.14
CA ASN A 820 43.59 -25.22 16.52
C ASN A 820 44.26 -26.15 17.57
N ASP A 821 44.64 -25.63 18.73
CA ASP A 821 45.23 -26.42 19.81
C ASP A 821 44.18 -27.36 20.42
N VAL A 822 42.96 -26.84 20.64
CA VAL A 822 41.80 -27.63 21.09
C VAL A 822 41.47 -28.74 20.09
N LYS A 823 41.39 -28.41 18.80
CA LYS A 823 41.17 -29.39 17.73
C LYS A 823 42.25 -30.47 17.71
N THR A 824 43.51 -30.10 17.88
CA THR A 824 44.64 -31.05 17.90
C THR A 824 44.55 -32.00 19.09
N ALA A 825 44.16 -31.51 20.26
CA ALA A 825 43.94 -32.36 21.44
C ALA A 825 42.77 -33.33 21.23
N ILE A 826 41.65 -32.85 20.67
CA ILE A 826 40.49 -33.70 20.34
C ILE A 826 40.89 -34.79 19.33
N ASP A 827 41.65 -34.44 18.30
CA ASP A 827 42.13 -35.41 17.31
C ASP A 827 43.00 -36.49 17.95
N SER A 828 43.91 -36.11 18.85
CA SER A 828 44.76 -37.05 19.57
C SER A 828 43.92 -38.06 20.36
N MET A 829 42.93 -37.57 21.10
CA MET A 829 41.98 -38.40 21.83
C MET A 829 41.21 -39.35 20.89
N CYS A 830 40.65 -38.83 19.80
CA CYS A 830 39.90 -39.62 18.82
C CYS A 830 40.75 -40.71 18.15
N ASN A 831 42.00 -40.40 17.81
CA ASN A 831 42.93 -41.33 17.19
C ASN A 831 43.30 -42.48 18.16
N ILE A 832 43.47 -42.18 19.45
CA ILE A 832 43.69 -43.21 20.47
C ILE A 832 42.47 -44.11 20.60
N MET A 833 41.26 -43.55 20.68
CA MET A 833 40.02 -44.34 20.72
C MET A 833 39.87 -45.24 19.49
N SER A 834 40.21 -44.71 18.31
CA SER A 834 40.15 -45.45 17.04
C SER A 834 41.18 -46.58 16.95
N SER A 835 42.24 -46.54 17.75
CA SER A 835 43.30 -47.56 17.76
C SER A 835 42.91 -48.88 18.45
N ASP A 836 41.94 -48.84 19.37
CA ASP A 836 41.37 -50.04 20.02
C ASP A 836 39.84 -49.93 20.11
N PRO A 837 39.12 -50.29 19.02
CA PRO A 837 37.67 -50.17 18.96
C PRO A 837 36.93 -51.00 20.01
N THR A 838 37.54 -52.08 20.51
CA THR A 838 36.92 -52.96 21.50
C THR A 838 36.85 -52.28 22.86
N LYS A 839 37.92 -51.57 23.25
CA LYS A 839 37.92 -50.74 24.45
C LYS A 839 37.08 -49.47 24.27
N ALA A 840 37.10 -48.89 23.08
CA ALA A 840 36.40 -47.63 22.78
C ALA A 840 34.87 -47.71 22.91
N GLU A 841 34.26 -48.90 22.74
CA GLU A 841 32.81 -49.07 22.84
C GLU A 841 32.26 -48.74 24.24
N ASP A 842 33.06 -48.91 25.29
CA ASP A 842 32.67 -48.50 26.65
C ASP A 842 32.65 -46.98 26.84
N PHE A 843 33.47 -46.25 26.07
CA PHE A 843 33.56 -44.78 26.10
C PHE A 843 32.61 -44.12 25.10
N LYS A 844 32.19 -44.85 24.06
CA LYS A 844 31.13 -44.40 23.13
C LYS A 844 29.85 -44.00 23.89
N LYS A 845 29.60 -44.58 25.07
CA LYS A 845 28.49 -44.21 25.95
C LYS A 845 28.54 -42.75 26.42
N CYS A 846 29.73 -42.16 26.58
CA CYS A 846 29.92 -40.76 26.95
C CYS A 846 29.43 -39.79 25.86
N VAL A 847 29.33 -40.26 24.61
CA VAL A 847 28.82 -39.50 23.47
C VAL A 847 27.48 -40.03 22.94
N ASN A 848 26.93 -41.11 23.54
CA ASN A 848 25.73 -41.81 23.08
C ASN A 848 24.56 -41.70 24.07
N PHE A 849 24.78 -41.83 25.38
CA PHE A 849 23.66 -42.01 26.34
C PHE A 849 23.87 -41.53 27.78
N PHE A 850 25.09 -41.21 28.23
CA PHE A 850 25.28 -40.79 29.62
C PHE A 850 25.18 -39.29 29.79
N SER A 851 24.08 -38.88 30.45
CA SER A 851 23.96 -37.69 31.31
C SER A 851 24.81 -36.52 30.84
N GLY A 852 24.45 -35.97 29.68
CA GLY A 852 24.86 -34.62 29.34
C GLY A 852 24.47 -33.76 30.53
N MET A 853 25.46 -33.22 31.24
CA MET A 853 25.16 -32.24 32.26
C MET A 853 24.52 -31.07 31.55
N TYR A 854 23.20 -31.08 31.71
CA TYR A 854 22.20 -30.26 31.13
C TYR A 854 22.65 -28.80 31.02
N TYR A 855 23.07 -28.40 29.83
CA TYR A 855 22.42 -27.23 29.30
C TYR A 855 20.96 -27.65 29.08
N MET A 856 20.13 -27.47 30.10
CA MET A 856 18.69 -27.63 29.93
C MET A 856 18.29 -26.66 28.80
N GLY A 857 17.84 -27.19 27.66
CA GLY A 857 17.67 -26.43 26.41
C GLY A 857 18.62 -26.80 25.25
N THR A 858 19.75 -27.48 25.49
CA THR A 858 20.53 -28.05 24.37
C THR A 858 19.87 -29.31 23.85
N TYR A 859 19.57 -29.30 22.55
CA TYR A 859 19.08 -30.45 21.81
C TYR A 859 20.03 -31.65 21.95
N THR A 860 19.48 -32.87 21.83
CA THR A 860 20.08 -34.20 22.09
C THR A 860 21.39 -34.57 21.36
N TRP A 861 22.06 -33.63 20.72
CA TRP A 861 23.23 -33.83 19.86
C TRP A 861 24.38 -32.82 20.12
N LEU A 862 24.25 -31.85 21.04
CA LEU A 862 25.35 -30.95 21.43
C LEU A 862 25.83 -31.27 22.85
N TYR A 863 27.13 -31.49 23.02
CA TYR A 863 27.74 -31.95 24.27
C TYR A 863 28.79 -30.96 24.75
N ASP A 864 28.88 -30.69 26.05
CA ASP A 864 29.99 -29.90 26.58
C ASP A 864 31.31 -30.66 26.42
N ILE A 865 32.29 -30.02 25.77
CA ILE A 865 33.57 -30.65 25.42
C ILE A 865 34.36 -31.00 26.67
N GLY A 866 34.46 -30.06 27.61
CA GLY A 866 35.24 -30.24 28.83
C GLY A 866 34.65 -31.36 29.67
N TYR A 867 33.31 -31.41 29.80
CA TYR A 867 32.65 -32.45 30.57
C TYR A 867 32.84 -33.84 29.93
N THR A 868 32.72 -33.91 28.60
CA THR A 868 32.95 -35.14 27.86
C THR A 868 34.38 -35.64 28.06
N ALA A 869 35.36 -34.74 27.99
CA ALA A 869 36.76 -35.06 28.24
C ALA A 869 37.01 -35.51 29.69
N ASP A 870 36.45 -34.83 30.69
CA ASP A 870 36.58 -35.24 32.10
C ASP A 870 36.00 -36.63 32.34
N MET A 871 34.84 -36.92 31.77
CA MET A 871 34.22 -38.23 31.91
C MET A 871 35.08 -39.33 31.28
N ILE A 872 35.66 -39.06 30.09
CA ILE A 872 36.60 -39.98 29.45
C ILE A 872 37.85 -40.15 30.31
N ALA A 873 38.43 -39.07 30.84
CA ALA A 873 39.60 -39.13 31.71
C ALA A 873 39.33 -39.92 33.00
N TYR A 874 38.16 -39.73 33.61
CA TYR A 874 37.72 -40.47 34.79
C TYR A 874 37.52 -41.96 34.48
N LEU A 875 36.76 -42.29 33.43
CA LEU A 875 36.47 -43.68 33.04
C LEU A 875 37.69 -44.44 32.51
N SER A 876 38.74 -43.74 32.07
CA SER A 876 40.03 -44.33 31.66
C SER A 876 41.09 -44.26 32.76
N GLY A 877 40.75 -43.71 33.92
CA GLY A 877 41.62 -43.55 35.09
C GLY A 877 42.10 -44.87 35.70
N ASP A 878 43.08 -44.79 36.60
CA ASP A 878 43.57 -45.96 37.34
C ASP A 878 42.52 -46.54 38.29
N THR A 879 41.63 -45.69 38.82
CA THR A 879 40.59 -46.06 39.79
C THR A 879 39.25 -45.39 39.46
N ILE A 880 38.14 -46.05 39.80
CA ILE A 880 36.78 -45.51 39.76
C ILE A 880 36.12 -45.64 41.13
N LYS A 881 35.08 -44.84 41.39
CA LYS A 881 34.25 -44.96 42.60
C LYS A 881 33.28 -46.14 42.50
N ASN A 882 33.25 -47.00 43.51
CA ASN A 882 32.18 -48.00 43.67
C ASN A 882 30.90 -47.35 44.23
N GLU A 883 29.81 -48.13 44.37
CA GLU A 883 28.52 -47.66 44.92
C GLU A 883 28.62 -47.08 46.34
N GLN A 884 29.69 -47.40 47.07
CA GLN A 884 29.98 -46.90 48.41
C GLN A 884 30.88 -45.65 48.42
N GLY A 885 31.30 -45.16 47.25
CA GLY A 885 32.17 -43.99 47.10
C GLY A 885 33.65 -44.26 47.36
N GLU A 886 34.07 -45.52 47.41
CA GLU A 886 35.47 -45.93 47.59
C GLU A 886 36.17 -46.09 46.24
N ASP A 887 37.46 -45.75 46.17
CA ASP A 887 38.27 -45.98 44.97
C ASP A 887 38.58 -47.47 44.79
N VAL A 888 38.19 -48.02 43.64
CA VAL A 888 38.47 -49.40 43.22
C VAL A 888 39.24 -49.42 41.90
N ASP A 889 40.06 -50.45 41.66
CA ASP A 889 40.83 -50.60 40.40
C ASP A 889 39.88 -50.57 39.20
N ASN A 890 40.18 -49.70 38.25
CA ASN A 890 39.34 -49.52 37.07
C ASN A 890 39.64 -50.58 36.02
N THR A 891 38.65 -51.39 35.67
CA THR A 891 38.76 -52.40 34.61
C THR A 891 38.94 -51.79 33.23
N ASN A 892 38.54 -50.53 33.05
CA ASN A 892 38.60 -49.79 31.79
C ASN A 892 39.82 -48.85 31.71
N LYS A 893 40.80 -48.99 32.60
CA LYS A 893 42.01 -48.14 32.62
C LYS A 893 42.70 -48.08 31.25
N TRP A 894 42.98 -46.87 30.81
CA TRP A 894 43.62 -46.57 29.53
C TRP A 894 44.47 -45.30 29.66
N PRO A 895 45.71 -45.41 30.14
CA PRO A 895 46.54 -44.25 30.50
C PRO A 895 46.76 -43.26 29.35
N GLU A 896 46.92 -43.75 28.11
CA GLU A 896 47.08 -42.90 26.93
C GLU A 896 45.81 -42.09 26.64
N LEU A 897 44.62 -42.72 26.74
CA LEU A 897 43.35 -42.04 26.52
C LEU A 897 43.07 -41.01 27.61
N LYS A 898 43.37 -41.34 28.87
CA LYS A 898 43.28 -40.43 30.01
C LYS A 898 44.09 -39.17 29.78
N ALA A 899 45.37 -39.33 29.43
CA ALA A 899 46.27 -38.21 29.18
C ALA A 899 45.77 -37.33 28.01
N ALA A 900 45.31 -37.95 26.93
CA ALA A 900 44.76 -37.21 25.79
C ALA A 900 43.48 -36.45 26.13
N ALA A 901 42.62 -36.99 27.00
CA ALA A 901 41.44 -36.29 27.49
C ALA A 901 41.80 -35.11 28.42
N GLU A 902 42.82 -35.27 29.28
CA GLU A 902 43.40 -34.17 30.10
C GLU A 902 44.01 -33.05 29.23
N ASP A 903 44.59 -33.39 28.08
CA ASP A 903 45.09 -32.41 27.09
C ASP A 903 43.94 -31.62 26.44
N VAL A 904 42.78 -32.24 26.21
CA VAL A 904 41.57 -31.52 25.73
C VAL A 904 41.12 -30.49 26.76
N ILE A 905 41.05 -30.87 28.04
CA ILE A 905 40.69 -29.95 29.13
C ILE A 905 41.68 -28.79 29.22
N THR A 906 42.98 -29.08 29.13
CA THR A 906 44.05 -28.08 29.22
C THR A 906 43.99 -27.08 28.07
N SER A 907 43.86 -27.56 26.83
CA SER A 907 43.75 -26.70 25.64
C SER A 907 42.48 -25.86 25.65
N LEU A 908 41.36 -26.43 26.12
CA LEU A 908 40.09 -25.71 26.24
C LEU A 908 40.16 -24.59 27.28
N GLY A 909 40.80 -24.82 28.43
CA GLY A 909 41.06 -23.79 29.43
C GLY A 909 42.00 -22.66 28.97
N GLN A 910 42.77 -22.88 27.90
CA GLN A 910 43.57 -21.83 27.26
C GLN A 910 42.76 -21.02 26.23
N ALA A 911 41.82 -21.68 25.54
CA ALA A 911 40.94 -21.04 24.55
C ALA A 911 39.82 -20.24 25.22
N ILE A 912 39.21 -20.74 26.30
CA ILE A 912 38.14 -20.03 27.00
C ILE A 912 38.74 -18.92 27.88
N LYS A 913 38.45 -17.68 27.53
CA LYS A 913 38.88 -16.49 28.29
C LYS A 913 37.99 -16.29 29.51
N TYR A 914 36.69 -16.27 29.25
CA TYR A 914 35.66 -16.01 30.25
C TYR A 914 34.46 -16.90 29.98
N SER A 915 33.91 -17.52 31.01
CA SER A 915 32.68 -18.30 30.88
C SER A 915 31.87 -18.17 32.17
N TRP A 916 30.56 -18.08 32.04
CA TRP A 916 29.65 -18.09 33.17
C TRP A 916 28.40 -18.91 32.85
N ARG A 917 27.85 -19.52 33.91
CA ARG A 917 26.62 -20.30 33.90
C ARG A 917 25.83 -20.06 35.18
N ASP A 918 24.51 -19.89 35.05
CA ASP A 918 23.62 -19.92 36.21
C ASP A 918 23.46 -21.36 36.72
N SER A 919 23.55 -21.60 38.02
CA SER A 919 23.45 -22.95 38.61
C SER A 919 23.07 -22.90 40.10
N PRO A 920 22.21 -23.83 40.61
CA PRO A 920 21.89 -23.90 42.04
C PRO A 920 23.13 -24.13 42.90
N SER A 921 23.28 -23.36 43.97
CA SER A 921 24.50 -23.35 44.82
C SER A 921 24.76 -24.63 45.61
N THR A 922 23.86 -25.61 45.62
CA THR A 922 23.89 -26.76 46.54
C THR A 922 23.79 -28.14 45.87
N ASN A 923 23.51 -28.23 44.57
CA ASN A 923 23.44 -29.52 43.91
C ASN A 923 24.85 -30.01 43.59
N LYS A 924 25.29 -31.05 44.31
CA LYS A 924 26.66 -31.58 44.20
C LYS A 924 26.94 -32.24 42.85
N ASP A 925 25.91 -32.57 42.10
CA ASP A 925 26.03 -33.38 40.88
C ASP A 925 26.04 -32.54 39.59
N PHE A 926 25.94 -31.20 39.70
CA PHE A 926 25.90 -30.30 38.55
C PHE A 926 27.12 -29.36 38.45
N TYR A 927 28.27 -29.80 38.98
CA TYR A 927 29.57 -29.12 39.17
C TYR A 927 29.87 -28.76 40.65
N SER A 928 29.99 -29.74 41.55
CA SER A 928 30.31 -29.48 42.97
C SER A 928 31.68 -28.85 43.23
N ASP A 929 32.64 -28.95 42.31
CA ASP A 929 34.04 -28.57 42.56
C ASP A 929 34.59 -27.49 41.59
N LEU A 930 33.73 -26.61 41.08
CA LEU A 930 34.16 -25.39 40.38
C LEU A 930 34.45 -24.27 41.40
N ASP A 931 35.65 -24.35 41.99
CA ASP A 931 36.26 -23.49 43.02
C ASP A 931 35.51 -22.20 43.41
N LYS A 932 34.69 -22.34 44.46
CA LYS A 932 33.97 -21.28 45.17
C LYS A 932 34.85 -20.40 46.07
N SER A 933 36.11 -20.12 45.75
CA SER A 933 36.99 -19.39 46.68
C SER A 933 37.62 -18.06 46.24
N SER A 934 37.34 -17.52 45.06
CA SER A 934 37.65 -16.10 44.80
C SER A 934 36.68 -15.41 43.85
N ALA A 935 36.35 -14.16 44.16
CA ALA A 935 35.51 -13.27 43.35
C ALA A 935 36.13 -12.88 41.99
N GLU A 936 37.19 -13.56 41.54
CA GLU A 936 38.02 -13.16 40.39
C GLU A 936 38.12 -14.20 39.25
N ASN A 937 37.62 -15.43 39.40
CA ASN A 937 37.89 -16.49 38.41
C ASN A 937 36.73 -16.70 37.41
N PHE A 938 36.82 -16.03 36.26
CA PHE A 938 35.96 -16.26 35.08
C PHE A 938 36.52 -17.36 34.13
N LYS A 939 37.60 -18.07 34.51
CA LYS A 939 38.22 -19.10 33.67
C LYS A 939 37.68 -20.48 34.00
N HIS A 940 36.87 -21.03 33.09
CA HIS A 940 36.42 -22.41 33.13
C HIS A 940 36.74 -23.07 31.79
N TYR A 941 37.14 -24.34 31.82
CA TYR A 941 37.33 -25.15 30.63
C TYR A 941 36.00 -25.76 30.12
N TYR A 942 34.86 -25.29 30.63
CA TYR A 942 33.52 -25.60 30.14
C TYR A 942 32.90 -24.33 29.55
N GLY A 943 32.24 -24.43 28.39
CA GLY A 943 31.76 -23.24 27.66
C GLY A 943 31.73 -23.37 26.14
N LEU A 944 32.28 -24.45 25.60
CA LEU A 944 32.09 -24.84 24.21
C LEU A 944 31.41 -26.20 24.12
N THR A 945 30.46 -26.29 23.19
CA THR A 945 29.82 -27.55 22.82
C THR A 945 30.48 -28.19 21.60
N ILE A 946 30.26 -29.48 21.42
CA ILE A 946 30.63 -30.25 20.22
C ILE A 946 29.46 -31.12 19.80
N ALA A 947 29.25 -31.27 18.50
CA ALA A 947 28.21 -32.15 17.97
C ALA A 947 28.51 -33.63 18.25
N GLY A 948 27.48 -34.42 18.54
CA GLY A 948 27.53 -35.88 18.60
C GLY A 948 26.38 -36.53 17.82
N ALA A 949 25.90 -37.70 18.27
CA ALA A 949 24.95 -38.50 17.48
C ALA A 949 23.51 -37.93 17.51
N TYR A 950 22.83 -37.99 16.37
CA TYR A 950 21.42 -37.57 16.29
C TYR A 950 20.49 -38.67 16.81
N ILE A 951 19.87 -38.51 17.98
CA ILE A 951 18.92 -39.50 18.51
C ILE A 951 17.62 -39.49 17.69
N ALA A 952 17.31 -40.62 17.03
CA ALA A 952 16.05 -40.81 16.31
C ALA A 952 15.01 -41.48 17.23
N THR A 953 13.74 -41.06 17.13
CA THR A 953 12.61 -41.76 17.76
C THR A 953 11.76 -42.37 16.65
N ASN A 954 11.30 -43.61 16.82
CA ASN A 954 10.36 -44.23 15.88
C ASN A 954 8.89 -44.06 16.30
N GLY A 955 8.62 -43.12 17.21
CA GLY A 955 7.32 -42.92 17.84
C GLY A 955 7.13 -43.70 19.14
N GLU A 956 7.89 -44.78 19.39
CA GLU A 956 7.70 -45.65 20.57
C GLU A 956 9.02 -45.96 21.31
N ASN A 957 10.18 -45.83 20.65
CA ASN A 957 11.51 -46.13 21.20
C ASN A 957 12.59 -45.18 20.66
N LEU A 958 13.59 -44.91 21.49
CA LEU A 958 14.85 -44.26 21.10
C LEU A 958 15.68 -45.26 20.28
N ILE A 959 16.10 -44.87 19.08
CA ILE A 959 17.01 -45.64 18.21
C ILE A 959 18.41 -45.02 18.31
N GLN A 960 19.45 -45.87 18.22
CA GLN A 960 20.84 -45.44 18.11
C GLN A 960 20.99 -44.38 17.01
N GLY A 961 21.58 -43.24 17.37
CA GLY A 961 21.69 -42.11 16.47
C GLY A 961 22.63 -42.33 15.29
N THR A 962 22.54 -41.47 14.28
CA THR A 962 23.47 -41.41 13.13
C THR A 962 24.26 -40.11 13.13
N ALA A 963 25.48 -40.14 12.58
CA ALA A 963 26.24 -38.93 12.29
C ALA A 963 25.50 -38.08 11.23
N PRO A 964 25.41 -36.75 11.40
CA PRO A 964 24.76 -35.88 10.42
C PRO A 964 25.51 -35.86 9.09
N SER A 965 24.83 -36.12 7.97
CA SER A 965 25.46 -36.17 6.63
C SER A 965 26.11 -34.87 6.18
N TRP A 966 25.66 -33.73 6.73
CA TRP A 966 26.24 -32.41 6.46
C TRP A 966 27.50 -32.09 7.27
N TYR A 967 27.80 -32.86 8.33
CA TYR A 967 28.81 -32.50 9.32
C TYR A 967 30.19 -32.30 8.68
N LYS A 968 30.60 -33.22 7.80
CA LYS A 968 31.89 -33.18 7.11
C LYS A 968 31.89 -32.41 5.79
N THR A 969 30.72 -32.10 5.23
CA THR A 969 30.62 -31.36 3.96
C THR A 969 30.50 -29.86 4.15
N ASP A 970 29.91 -29.46 5.28
CA ASP A 970 29.49 -28.08 5.50
C ASP A 970 30.18 -27.37 6.64
N LEU A 971 30.80 -28.09 7.57
CA LEU A 971 31.55 -27.49 8.68
C LEU A 971 33.02 -27.86 8.55
N ALA A 972 33.90 -26.86 8.62
CA ALA A 972 35.34 -27.06 8.52
C ALA A 972 35.85 -27.98 9.63
N PHE A 973 35.37 -27.81 10.87
CA PHE A 973 35.75 -28.71 11.98
C PHE A 973 35.37 -30.16 11.70
N GLY A 974 34.15 -30.42 11.21
CA GLY A 974 33.71 -31.77 10.89
C GLY A 974 34.53 -32.39 9.76
N ALA A 975 34.90 -31.60 8.74
CA ALA A 975 35.74 -32.04 7.64
C ALA A 975 37.19 -32.33 8.05
N ASP A 976 37.75 -31.50 8.93
CA ASP A 976 39.19 -31.47 9.22
C ASP A 976 39.57 -32.27 10.47
N SER A 977 38.63 -32.61 11.35
CA SER A 977 38.88 -33.28 12.63
C SER A 977 38.65 -34.79 12.59
N ALA A 978 39.43 -35.51 13.40
CA ALA A 978 39.22 -36.94 13.64
C ALA A 978 37.94 -37.22 14.45
N TRP A 979 37.34 -36.18 15.05
CA TRP A 979 36.02 -36.30 15.69
C TRP A 979 34.93 -36.60 14.66
N GLY A 980 34.94 -35.93 13.51
CA GLY A 980 34.00 -36.21 12.42
C GLY A 980 34.10 -37.65 11.91
N ASP A 981 35.33 -38.17 11.78
CA ASP A 981 35.59 -39.58 11.42
C ASP A 981 35.08 -40.55 12.50
N LEU A 982 35.31 -40.23 13.77
CA LEU A 982 34.88 -41.05 14.91
C LEU A 982 33.35 -41.13 15.00
N LEU A 983 32.64 -40.01 14.77
CA LEU A 983 31.18 -39.99 14.72
C LEU A 983 30.63 -40.86 13.59
N GLU A 984 31.15 -40.73 12.37
CA GLU A 984 30.75 -41.57 11.24
C GLU A 984 31.01 -43.05 11.53
N TYR A 985 32.15 -43.37 12.14
CA TYR A 985 32.52 -44.74 12.50
C TYR A 985 31.57 -45.35 13.54
N TRP A 986 31.25 -44.61 14.60
CA TRP A 986 30.44 -45.11 15.71
C TRP A 986 28.95 -45.21 15.42
N PHE A 987 28.43 -44.33 14.57
CA PHE A 987 27.00 -44.11 14.40
C PHE A 987 26.51 -44.32 12.96
N GLY A 988 27.43 -44.42 11.99
CA GLY A 988 27.10 -44.43 10.57
C GLY A 988 26.57 -43.07 10.10
N THR A 989 26.61 -42.82 8.79
CA THR A 989 26.03 -41.62 8.19
C THR A 989 24.52 -41.79 8.02
N GLY A 990 23.73 -40.85 8.51
CA GLY A 990 22.29 -40.80 8.19
C GLY A 990 22.10 -40.48 6.71
N ASN A 991 21.17 -41.18 6.03
CA ASN A 991 20.74 -40.86 4.66
C ASN A 991 19.73 -39.71 4.64
#